data_AF-A0A835JWX3-F1
#
_entry.id   AF-A0A835JWX3-F1
#
_cell.length_a   1.000
_cell.length_b   1.000
_cell.length_c   1.000
_cell.angle_alpha   90.00
_cell.angle_beta   90.00
_cell.angle_gamma   90.00
#
_symmetry.space_group_name_H-M   'P 1'
#
loop_
_entity.id
_entity.type
_entity.pdbx_description
1 polymer ?
#
loop_
_entity_poly.entity_id
_entity_poly.type
_entity_poly.pdbx_seq_one_letter_code
_entity_poly.pdbx_strand_id
1 'polypeptide(L)'
;MAVVKCAIELGIADAIENNEGPMTLSELSSSLGCAPSSLYRIMRFLVHHNIFKEKPWSQGATVYVQTALSRRLLKKGEKSMVDLLLFESSHVMLAPWHNLSSRVLSDKSSPFEGAHGDDIWKYASKNPVHSKLIDDAMACDARLVVPKIVEGCPEVFDGVRTLVDVGGGNGTTLQMLVKAFPWIQGINFDLPCVVSVAPESEGVKHVGGDFFESVPKADAAFLMWVLHDWNDEECIQILENCKEAIQSDNGKLIIVEAVVGEEKGDKLEFVRLMLDMVMMSHTNAGKERTSKEWEYVLKEAGFGSYTIKPIGAVQSVIVASPLMSTEEDVQAGVEIWKYVFGFTGMAVVKCAIELEIAEAIENHEGPMALSELSSTLGCVPFSLDRIMRFLVHHHFFKEEPTIQGTAGYVHTSLSRRLLRQGEDSMADYILLESSPVMLAPWHHLSSRVRINGTAAFEAAHGADLWNYAAANPAFNKVIDDAMACDARLAMSAIIESCPKVFDGLKTLVDVGGGNGTALGKIVKAFPWIEGINFDLPHVVSVAKECEGVKQVGGDMFDSIPKADAVFIMKVLQDWNNDDCIRILKKCKEAIPEDKGKVIIVETVIGEEKQDSVEFVRLMKDMAMMAFTNSGKERSSEEWDFVLKEAGFSSHSIKPVRAVQSVIEAFP
;
A
#
# COMPACT_ATOMS: atom_id res chain seq x y z
N MET A 1 -33.79 -38.02 -8.72
CA MET A 1 -32.85 -38.53 -9.74
C MET A 1 -33.42 -39.69 -10.57
N ALA A 2 -33.71 -40.87 -9.99
CA ALA A 2 -34.10 -42.07 -10.76
C ALA A 2 -35.28 -41.90 -11.75
N VAL A 3 -36.34 -41.19 -11.38
CA VAL A 3 -37.48 -40.92 -12.27
C VAL A 3 -37.09 -40.02 -13.45
N VAL A 4 -36.18 -39.08 -13.24
CA VAL A 4 -35.65 -38.19 -14.29
C VAL A 4 -34.73 -38.97 -15.23
N LYS A 5 -33.85 -39.82 -14.70
CA LYS A 5 -33.05 -40.76 -15.51
C LYS A 5 -33.92 -41.62 -16.41
N CYS A 6 -34.98 -42.23 -15.85
CA CYS A 6 -35.94 -43.00 -16.62
C CYS A 6 -36.61 -42.18 -17.74
N ALA A 7 -36.95 -40.92 -17.48
CA ALA A 7 -37.51 -40.03 -18.49
C ALA A 7 -36.55 -39.74 -19.64
N ILE A 8 -35.25 -39.59 -19.35
CA ILE A 8 -34.16 -39.41 -20.32
C ILE A 8 -33.96 -40.69 -21.15
N GLU A 9 -33.85 -41.84 -20.48
CA GLU A 9 -33.65 -43.14 -21.13
C GLU A 9 -34.81 -43.48 -22.08
N LEU A 10 -36.04 -43.22 -21.64
CA LEU A 10 -37.24 -43.36 -22.47
C LEU A 10 -37.33 -42.29 -23.57
N GLY A 11 -36.61 -41.16 -23.48
CA GLY A 11 -36.69 -40.09 -24.48
C GLY A 11 -38.01 -39.32 -24.45
N ILE A 12 -38.60 -39.13 -23.27
CA ILE A 12 -39.90 -38.46 -23.11
C ILE A 12 -39.86 -37.03 -23.66
N ALA A 13 -38.80 -36.29 -23.35
CA ALA A 13 -38.65 -34.92 -23.83
C ALA A 13 -38.49 -34.88 -25.37
N ASP A 14 -37.64 -35.75 -25.92
CA ASP A 14 -37.41 -35.82 -27.37
C ASP A 14 -38.70 -36.18 -28.12
N ALA A 15 -39.50 -37.11 -27.61
CA ALA A 15 -40.77 -37.49 -28.22
C ALA A 15 -41.76 -36.32 -28.30
N ILE A 16 -41.90 -35.54 -27.22
CA ILE A 16 -42.79 -34.36 -27.21
C ILE A 16 -42.25 -33.26 -28.12
N GLU A 17 -40.93 -33.08 -28.20
CA GLU A 17 -40.31 -32.08 -29.08
C GLU A 17 -40.49 -32.43 -30.56
N ASN A 18 -40.23 -33.69 -30.93
CA ASN A 18 -40.33 -34.18 -32.31
C ASN A 18 -41.78 -34.21 -32.82
N ASN A 19 -42.77 -34.23 -31.93
CA ASN A 19 -44.18 -34.13 -32.29
C ASN A 19 -44.61 -32.69 -32.65
N GLU A 20 -43.72 -31.69 -32.48
CA GLU A 20 -43.98 -30.27 -32.72
C GLU A 20 -45.24 -29.74 -31.99
N GLY A 21 -45.62 -30.38 -30.88
CA GLY A 21 -46.87 -30.08 -30.17
C GLY A 21 -47.14 -30.96 -28.95
N PRO A 22 -48.14 -30.60 -28.12
CA PRO A 22 -48.56 -31.40 -26.97
C PRO A 22 -48.88 -32.85 -27.35
N MET A 23 -48.58 -33.80 -26.45
CA MET A 23 -48.96 -35.20 -26.62
C MET A 23 -49.89 -35.67 -25.50
N THR A 24 -50.93 -36.41 -25.84
CA THR A 24 -51.73 -37.18 -24.86
C THR A 24 -50.91 -38.34 -24.28
N LEU A 25 -51.36 -38.91 -23.16
CA LEU A 25 -50.74 -40.11 -22.59
C LEU A 25 -50.71 -41.29 -23.59
N SER A 26 -51.76 -41.45 -24.38
CA SER A 26 -51.85 -42.52 -25.37
C SER A 26 -50.84 -42.34 -26.49
N GLU A 27 -50.76 -41.14 -27.06
CA GLU A 27 -49.80 -40.82 -28.13
C GLU A 27 -48.35 -40.97 -27.65
N LEU A 28 -48.05 -40.45 -26.46
CA LEU A 28 -46.72 -40.55 -25.86
C LEU A 28 -46.33 -42.01 -25.57
N SER A 29 -47.26 -42.79 -25.01
CA SER A 29 -47.05 -44.23 -24.76
C SER A 29 -46.80 -45.00 -26.05
N SER A 30 -47.56 -44.74 -27.11
CA SER A 30 -47.38 -45.35 -28.42
C SER A 30 -46.04 -44.95 -29.06
N SER A 31 -45.67 -43.66 -29.00
CA SER A 31 -44.41 -43.17 -29.55
C SER A 31 -43.18 -43.74 -28.85
N LEU A 32 -43.28 -43.99 -27.54
CA LEU A 32 -42.17 -44.50 -26.72
C LEU A 32 -42.14 -46.03 -26.61
N GLY A 33 -43.19 -46.73 -27.08
CA GLY A 33 -43.30 -48.18 -26.95
C GLY A 33 -43.41 -48.69 -25.51
N CYS A 34 -43.97 -47.88 -24.59
CA CYS A 34 -44.01 -48.20 -23.15
C CYS A 34 -45.45 -48.33 -22.62
N ALA A 35 -45.64 -49.03 -21.50
CA ALA A 35 -46.97 -49.28 -20.94
C ALA A 35 -47.65 -47.99 -20.40
N PRO A 36 -48.90 -47.66 -20.81
CA PRO A 36 -49.56 -46.41 -20.43
C PRO A 36 -49.69 -46.19 -18.90
N SER A 37 -49.95 -47.25 -18.14
CA SER A 37 -50.12 -47.18 -16.68
C SER A 37 -48.82 -46.77 -15.96
N SER A 38 -47.68 -47.34 -16.37
CA SER A 38 -46.37 -47.01 -15.81
C SER A 38 -45.95 -45.60 -16.22
N LEU A 39 -46.13 -45.26 -17.50
CA LEU A 39 -45.84 -43.93 -18.02
C LEU A 39 -46.66 -42.85 -17.30
N TYR A 40 -47.95 -43.10 -17.04
CA TYR A 40 -48.80 -42.18 -16.28
C TYR A 40 -48.25 -41.88 -14.89
N ARG A 41 -47.77 -42.90 -14.16
CA ARG A 41 -47.18 -42.70 -12.82
C ARG A 41 -45.91 -41.85 -12.87
N ILE A 42 -45.07 -42.07 -13.89
CA ILE A 42 -43.86 -41.27 -14.15
C ILE A 42 -44.25 -39.82 -14.48
N MET A 43 -45.14 -39.63 -15.46
CA MET A 43 -45.56 -38.31 -15.90
C MET A 43 -46.24 -37.52 -14.78
N ARG A 44 -47.11 -38.16 -13.98
CA ARG A 44 -47.72 -37.53 -12.80
C ARG A 44 -46.68 -37.01 -11.82
N PHE A 45 -45.61 -37.77 -11.57
CA PHE A 45 -44.51 -37.33 -10.71
C PHE A 45 -43.75 -36.15 -11.32
N LEU A 46 -43.41 -36.24 -12.61
CA LEU A 46 -42.67 -35.19 -13.32
C LEU A 46 -43.48 -33.89 -13.46
N VAL A 47 -44.80 -33.99 -13.65
CA VAL A 47 -45.73 -32.86 -13.70
C VAL A 47 -45.87 -32.21 -12.34
N HIS A 48 -45.98 -33.00 -11.27
CA HIS A 48 -46.02 -32.47 -9.90
C HIS A 48 -44.76 -31.68 -9.54
N HIS A 49 -43.60 -32.10 -10.04
CA HIS A 49 -42.32 -31.40 -9.86
C HIS A 49 -42.08 -30.29 -10.90
N ASN A 50 -43.08 -29.94 -11.71
CA ASN A 50 -43.01 -28.93 -12.77
C ASN A 50 -41.93 -29.19 -13.84
N ILE A 51 -41.47 -30.43 -13.98
CA ILE A 51 -40.55 -30.82 -15.05
C ILE A 51 -41.32 -30.82 -16.37
N PHE A 52 -42.47 -31.48 -16.43
CA PHE A 52 -43.44 -31.34 -17.51
C PHE A 52 -44.68 -30.60 -17.01
N LYS A 53 -45.58 -30.20 -17.92
CA LYS A 53 -46.86 -29.59 -17.54
C LYS A 53 -48.02 -30.28 -18.24
N GLU A 54 -49.09 -30.52 -17.51
CA GLU A 54 -50.37 -30.94 -18.06
C GLU A 54 -51.22 -29.73 -18.47
N LYS A 55 -51.90 -29.83 -19.61
CA LYS A 55 -52.88 -28.84 -20.08
C LYS A 55 -54.18 -29.54 -20.50
N PRO A 56 -55.35 -28.92 -20.24
CA PRO A 56 -56.61 -29.35 -20.84
C PRO A 56 -56.54 -29.28 -22.37
N TRP A 57 -57.14 -30.24 -23.05
CA TRP A 57 -57.21 -30.35 -24.50
C TRP A 57 -58.65 -30.64 -24.99
N SER A 58 -58.84 -30.69 -26.31
CA SER A 58 -60.15 -30.95 -26.91
C SER A 58 -60.76 -32.26 -26.39
N GLN A 59 -62.09 -32.26 -26.19
CA GLN A 59 -62.87 -33.41 -25.74
C GLN A 59 -62.53 -33.92 -24.32
N GLY A 60 -61.99 -33.07 -23.44
CA GLY A 60 -61.71 -33.42 -22.05
C GLY A 60 -60.44 -34.26 -21.85
N ALA A 61 -59.64 -34.45 -22.92
CA ALA A 61 -58.33 -35.07 -22.83
C ALA A 61 -57.31 -34.12 -22.16
N THR A 62 -56.31 -34.70 -21.50
CA THR A 62 -55.15 -33.96 -20.98
C THR A 62 -53.95 -34.25 -21.85
N VAL A 63 -53.18 -33.21 -22.17
CA VAL A 63 -51.93 -33.32 -22.91
C VAL A 63 -50.74 -32.86 -22.07
N TYR A 64 -49.58 -33.45 -22.33
CA TYR A 64 -48.31 -33.06 -21.75
C TYR A 64 -47.59 -32.08 -22.67
N VAL A 65 -47.05 -31.02 -22.08
CA VAL A 65 -46.21 -30.04 -22.75
C VAL A 65 -44.85 -29.89 -22.06
N GLN A 66 -43.86 -29.52 -22.85
CA GLN A 66 -42.52 -29.14 -22.40
C GLN A 66 -42.58 -27.88 -21.50
N THR A 67 -41.82 -27.87 -20.42
CA THR A 67 -41.46 -26.67 -19.64
C THR A 67 -40.01 -26.29 -19.91
N ALA A 68 -39.52 -25.20 -19.28
CA ALA A 68 -38.11 -24.85 -19.33
C ALA A 68 -37.20 -25.95 -18.72
N LEU A 69 -37.70 -26.71 -17.72
CA LEU A 69 -36.95 -27.80 -17.07
C LEU A 69 -36.89 -29.05 -17.94
N SER A 70 -38.02 -29.52 -18.49
CA SER A 70 -37.99 -30.72 -19.34
C SER A 70 -37.24 -30.51 -20.64
N ARG A 71 -37.14 -29.27 -21.16
CA ARG A 71 -36.28 -28.95 -22.31
C ARG A 71 -34.79 -29.16 -22.03
N ARG A 72 -34.37 -29.17 -20.75
CA ARG A 72 -33.00 -29.56 -20.35
C ARG A 72 -32.75 -31.07 -20.50
N LEU A 73 -33.81 -31.88 -20.67
CA LEU A 73 -33.74 -33.33 -20.83
C LEU A 73 -33.73 -33.77 -22.31
N LEU A 74 -33.66 -32.83 -23.26
CA LEU A 74 -33.50 -33.15 -24.68
C LEU A 74 -32.10 -33.72 -24.92
N LYS A 75 -31.98 -34.82 -25.68
CA LYS A 75 -30.68 -35.45 -25.95
C LYS A 75 -29.76 -34.58 -26.80
N LYS A 76 -30.32 -33.60 -27.51
CA LYS A 76 -29.58 -32.65 -28.35
C LYS A 76 -29.95 -31.23 -27.97
N GLY A 77 -28.97 -30.34 -27.96
CA GLY A 77 -29.15 -28.90 -27.78
C GLY A 77 -28.12 -28.31 -26.82
N GLU A 78 -27.80 -27.03 -27.03
CA GLU A 78 -26.80 -26.28 -26.25
C GLU A 78 -27.13 -26.21 -24.76
N LYS A 79 -28.41 -26.36 -24.41
CA LYS A 79 -28.92 -26.28 -23.04
C LYS A 79 -29.20 -27.63 -22.40
N SER A 80 -28.86 -28.74 -23.07
CA SER A 80 -29.07 -30.09 -22.54
C SER A 80 -28.23 -30.32 -21.28
N MET A 81 -28.79 -31.08 -20.34
CA MET A 81 -28.15 -31.55 -19.11
C MET A 81 -28.06 -33.09 -19.07
N VAL A 82 -28.37 -33.76 -20.19
CA VAL A 82 -28.57 -35.22 -20.24
C VAL A 82 -27.30 -35.96 -19.84
N ASP A 83 -26.15 -35.59 -20.40
CA ASP A 83 -24.88 -36.30 -20.16
C ASP A 83 -24.48 -36.21 -18.69
N LEU A 84 -24.54 -35.01 -18.11
CA LEU A 84 -24.27 -34.78 -16.69
C LEU A 84 -25.24 -35.56 -15.78
N LEU A 85 -26.53 -35.56 -16.10
CA LEU A 85 -27.53 -36.33 -15.33
C LEU A 85 -27.32 -37.84 -15.44
N LEU A 86 -26.89 -38.36 -16.59
CA LEU A 86 -26.61 -39.79 -16.78
C LEU A 86 -25.32 -40.21 -16.07
N PHE A 87 -24.30 -39.36 -16.06
CA PHE A 87 -23.07 -39.56 -15.31
C PHE A 87 -23.34 -39.66 -13.79
N GLU A 88 -23.96 -38.63 -13.21
CA GLU A 88 -24.28 -38.55 -11.78
C GLU A 88 -25.26 -39.65 -11.31
N SER A 89 -26.11 -40.13 -12.22
CA SER A 89 -27.05 -41.21 -11.94
C SER A 89 -26.56 -42.60 -12.36
N SER A 90 -25.29 -42.72 -12.76
CA SER A 90 -24.68 -44.01 -13.07
C SER A 90 -24.48 -44.83 -11.80
N HIS A 91 -24.44 -46.16 -11.93
CA HIS A 91 -24.19 -47.03 -10.78
C HIS A 91 -22.81 -46.73 -10.13
N VAL A 92 -21.82 -46.37 -10.96
CA VAL A 92 -20.46 -46.05 -10.50
C VAL A 92 -20.48 -44.81 -9.61
N MET A 93 -21.18 -43.74 -10.00
CA MET A 93 -21.24 -42.50 -9.22
C MET A 93 -22.21 -42.56 -8.03
N LEU A 94 -23.19 -43.47 -8.04
CA LEU A 94 -24.13 -43.67 -6.93
C LEU A 94 -23.57 -44.55 -5.80
N ALA A 95 -22.75 -45.55 -6.11
CA ALA A 95 -22.23 -46.49 -5.10
C ALA A 95 -21.43 -45.81 -3.96
N PRO A 96 -20.55 -44.82 -4.21
CA PRO A 96 -19.76 -44.15 -3.17
C PRO A 96 -20.61 -43.46 -2.09
N TRP A 97 -21.79 -42.94 -2.44
CA TRP A 97 -22.69 -42.27 -1.50
C TRP A 97 -23.15 -43.18 -0.35
N HIS A 98 -23.19 -44.50 -0.57
CA HIS A 98 -23.51 -45.47 0.49
C HIS A 98 -22.41 -45.56 1.57
N ASN A 99 -21.20 -45.08 1.28
CA ASN A 99 -20.05 -45.12 2.16
C ASN A 99 -19.73 -43.74 2.79
N LEU A 100 -20.56 -42.71 2.58
CA LEU A 100 -20.27 -41.35 3.04
C LEU A 100 -20.09 -41.26 4.57
N SER A 101 -20.87 -42.02 5.35
CA SER A 101 -20.73 -42.06 6.80
C SER A 101 -19.37 -42.59 7.27
N SER A 102 -18.76 -43.53 6.54
CA SER A 102 -17.42 -44.03 6.88
C SER A 102 -16.33 -42.98 6.68
N ARG A 103 -16.47 -42.10 5.67
CA ARG A 103 -15.56 -40.97 5.45
C ARG A 103 -15.59 -40.00 6.62
N VAL A 104 -16.77 -39.64 7.12
CA VAL A 104 -16.92 -38.75 8.29
C VAL A 104 -16.28 -39.34 9.55
N LEU A 105 -16.25 -40.66 9.68
CA LEU A 105 -15.66 -41.34 10.83
C LEU A 105 -14.14 -41.53 10.72
N SER A 106 -13.57 -41.48 9.51
CA SER A 106 -12.15 -41.76 9.25
C SER A 106 -11.72 -41.32 7.85
N ASP A 107 -10.63 -40.55 7.78
CA ASP A 107 -10.06 -40.06 6.51
C ASP A 107 -9.19 -41.10 5.75
N LYS A 108 -9.12 -42.35 6.24
CA LYS A 108 -8.20 -43.37 5.71
C LYS A 108 -8.45 -43.83 4.27
N SER A 109 -9.67 -43.72 3.75
CA SER A 109 -10.03 -44.11 2.39
C SER A 109 -11.22 -43.29 1.91
N SER A 110 -11.27 -42.94 0.62
CA SER A 110 -12.40 -42.21 0.06
C SER A 110 -13.63 -43.11 -0.13
N PRO A 111 -14.86 -42.55 -0.13
CA PRO A 111 -16.06 -43.36 -0.38
C PRO A 111 -16.03 -44.05 -1.75
N PHE A 112 -15.38 -43.42 -2.75
CA PHE A 112 -15.21 -43.99 -4.08
C PHE A 112 -14.27 -45.19 -4.08
N GLU A 113 -13.09 -45.06 -3.46
CA GLU A 113 -12.14 -46.16 -3.29
C GLU A 113 -12.78 -47.30 -2.47
N GLY A 114 -13.56 -46.98 -1.44
CA GLY A 114 -14.30 -47.99 -0.67
C GLY A 114 -15.35 -48.76 -1.49
N ALA A 115 -15.91 -48.14 -2.54
CA ALA A 115 -16.90 -48.78 -3.41
C ALA A 115 -16.27 -49.57 -4.56
N HIS A 116 -15.15 -49.11 -5.12
CA HIS A 116 -14.60 -49.61 -6.38
C HIS A 116 -13.14 -50.11 -6.30
N GLY A 117 -12.43 -49.86 -5.20
CA GLY A 117 -11.07 -50.35 -4.93
C GLY A 117 -9.92 -49.54 -5.56
N ASP A 118 -10.23 -48.47 -6.30
CA ASP A 118 -9.29 -47.51 -6.86
C ASP A 118 -9.88 -46.10 -6.70
N ASP A 119 -9.06 -45.04 -6.77
CA ASP A 119 -9.54 -43.67 -6.93
C ASP A 119 -10.25 -43.47 -8.29
N ILE A 120 -11.04 -42.39 -8.41
CA ILE A 120 -11.86 -42.14 -9.60
C ILE A 120 -11.05 -42.05 -10.90
N TRP A 121 -9.87 -41.43 -10.87
CA TRP A 121 -9.03 -41.23 -12.04
C TRP A 121 -8.37 -42.54 -12.50
N LYS A 122 -7.83 -43.30 -11.55
CA LYS A 122 -7.30 -44.63 -11.83
C LYS A 122 -8.38 -45.61 -12.27
N TYR A 123 -9.59 -45.52 -11.70
CA TYR A 123 -10.74 -46.29 -12.18
C TYR A 123 -11.12 -45.90 -13.62
N ALA A 124 -11.23 -44.61 -13.92
CA ALA A 124 -11.54 -44.12 -15.27
C ALA A 124 -10.50 -44.58 -16.32
N SER A 125 -9.21 -44.54 -15.98
CA SER A 125 -8.12 -45.00 -16.85
C SER A 125 -8.25 -46.47 -17.28
N LYS A 126 -8.84 -47.31 -16.42
CA LYS A 126 -9.10 -48.73 -16.67
C LYS A 126 -10.46 -49.00 -17.32
N ASN A 127 -11.35 -48.01 -17.32
CA ASN A 127 -12.74 -48.14 -17.75
C ASN A 127 -13.10 -47.07 -18.79
N PRO A 128 -12.79 -47.29 -20.09
CA PRO A 128 -13.01 -46.30 -21.14
C PRO A 128 -14.46 -45.82 -21.28
N VAL A 129 -15.43 -46.68 -20.96
CA VAL A 129 -16.86 -46.31 -20.95
C VAL A 129 -17.16 -45.28 -19.86
N HIS A 130 -16.53 -45.40 -18.70
CA HIS A 130 -16.68 -44.44 -17.61
C HIS A 130 -15.92 -43.14 -17.90
N SER A 131 -14.68 -43.23 -18.41
CA SER A 131 -13.92 -42.06 -18.87
C SER A 131 -14.73 -41.23 -19.86
N LYS A 132 -15.35 -41.89 -20.86
CA LYS A 132 -16.21 -41.21 -21.83
C LYS A 132 -17.42 -40.52 -21.18
N LEU A 133 -18.01 -41.13 -20.15
CA LEU A 133 -19.13 -40.50 -19.42
C LEU A 133 -18.70 -39.24 -18.69
N ILE A 134 -17.49 -39.22 -18.10
CA ILE A 134 -16.89 -38.02 -17.50
C ILE A 134 -16.69 -36.95 -18.57
N ASP A 135 -16.04 -37.30 -19.69
CA ASP A 135 -15.77 -36.36 -20.79
C ASP A 135 -17.07 -35.75 -21.37
N ASP A 136 -18.09 -36.58 -21.58
CA ASP A 136 -19.40 -36.14 -22.08
C ASP A 136 -20.10 -35.22 -21.06
N ALA A 137 -19.99 -35.52 -19.76
CA ALA A 137 -20.54 -34.71 -18.68
C ALA A 137 -19.84 -33.35 -18.54
N MET A 138 -18.51 -33.32 -18.59
CA MET A 138 -17.73 -32.08 -18.54
C MET A 138 -17.97 -31.22 -19.79
N ALA A 139 -18.04 -31.84 -20.98
CA ALA A 139 -18.45 -31.14 -22.19
C ALA A 139 -19.89 -30.60 -22.11
N CYS A 140 -20.78 -31.29 -21.40
CA CYS A 140 -22.14 -30.84 -21.14
C CYS A 140 -22.18 -29.59 -20.25
N ASP A 141 -21.36 -29.54 -19.20
CA ASP A 141 -21.25 -28.37 -18.35
C ASP A 141 -20.58 -27.18 -19.07
N ALA A 142 -19.50 -27.45 -19.82
CA ALA A 142 -18.80 -26.44 -20.63
C ALA A 142 -19.75 -25.68 -21.59
N ARG A 143 -20.68 -26.39 -22.24
CA ARG A 143 -21.70 -25.78 -23.13
C ARG A 143 -22.60 -24.75 -22.42
N LEU A 144 -22.76 -24.86 -21.11
CA LEU A 144 -23.58 -23.95 -20.31
C LEU A 144 -22.77 -22.79 -19.73
N VAL A 145 -21.52 -23.06 -19.34
CA VAL A 145 -20.71 -22.15 -18.54
C VAL A 145 -19.80 -21.28 -19.40
N VAL A 146 -19.20 -21.81 -20.47
CA VAL A 146 -18.33 -21.01 -21.35
C VAL A 146 -19.06 -19.79 -21.94
N PRO A 147 -20.33 -19.88 -22.40
CA PRO A 147 -21.07 -18.68 -22.80
C PRO A 147 -21.21 -17.64 -21.68
N LYS A 148 -21.32 -18.07 -20.42
CA LYS A 148 -21.41 -17.19 -19.25
C LYS A 148 -20.07 -16.49 -18.96
N ILE A 149 -18.95 -17.18 -19.16
CA ILE A 149 -17.61 -16.57 -19.07
C ILE A 149 -17.45 -15.51 -20.17
N VAL A 150 -17.75 -15.87 -21.43
CA VAL A 150 -17.63 -14.97 -22.59
C VAL A 150 -18.52 -13.74 -22.47
N GLU A 151 -19.74 -13.88 -21.93
CA GLU A 151 -20.66 -12.76 -21.69
C GLU A 151 -20.30 -11.93 -20.44
N GLY A 152 -19.88 -12.60 -19.36
CA GLY A 152 -19.77 -12.00 -18.03
C GLY A 152 -18.41 -11.37 -17.73
N CYS A 153 -17.33 -11.88 -18.33
CA CYS A 153 -15.99 -11.37 -18.11
C CYS A 153 -15.06 -11.60 -19.33
N PRO A 154 -15.41 -11.14 -20.54
CA PRO A 154 -14.56 -11.31 -21.73
C PRO A 154 -13.15 -10.71 -21.57
N GLU A 155 -13.02 -9.66 -20.74
CA GLU A 155 -11.75 -8.95 -20.50
C GLU A 155 -10.66 -9.81 -19.85
N VAL A 156 -11.01 -10.97 -19.28
CA VAL A 156 -10.01 -11.89 -18.70
C VAL A 156 -9.08 -12.45 -19.78
N PHE A 157 -9.53 -12.49 -21.03
CA PHE A 157 -8.78 -12.99 -22.19
C PHE A 157 -8.06 -11.88 -22.98
N ASP A 158 -8.17 -10.62 -22.56
CA ASP A 158 -7.49 -9.51 -23.22
C ASP A 158 -5.96 -9.67 -23.12
N GLY A 159 -5.29 -9.56 -24.26
CA GLY A 159 -3.83 -9.69 -24.38
C GLY A 159 -3.30 -11.13 -24.39
N VAL A 160 -4.14 -12.13 -24.18
CA VAL A 160 -3.75 -13.55 -24.23
C VAL A 160 -3.64 -14.00 -25.68
N ARG A 161 -2.47 -14.48 -26.12
CA ARG A 161 -2.28 -15.05 -27.48
C ARG A 161 -2.18 -16.57 -27.45
N THR A 162 -1.64 -17.12 -26.37
CA THR A 162 -1.53 -18.56 -26.13
C THR A 162 -2.19 -18.91 -24.80
N LEU A 163 -3.13 -19.86 -24.82
CA LEU A 163 -3.88 -20.30 -23.64
C LEU A 163 -3.70 -21.81 -23.48
N VAL A 164 -3.22 -22.25 -22.32
CA VAL A 164 -3.20 -23.67 -21.95
C VAL A 164 -4.42 -23.98 -21.07
N ASP A 165 -5.23 -24.95 -21.48
CA ASP A 165 -6.34 -25.52 -20.71
C ASP A 165 -5.81 -26.77 -20.00
N VAL A 166 -5.55 -26.65 -18.70
CA VAL A 166 -4.93 -27.69 -17.86
C VAL A 166 -6.04 -28.58 -17.30
N GLY A 167 -5.99 -29.88 -17.57
CA GLY A 167 -7.10 -30.79 -17.30
C GLY A 167 -8.26 -30.60 -18.30
N GLY A 168 -7.95 -30.19 -19.54
CA GLY A 168 -8.97 -29.78 -20.52
C GLY A 168 -9.80 -30.91 -21.12
N GLY A 169 -9.55 -32.17 -20.74
CA GLY A 169 -10.31 -33.34 -21.17
C GLY A 169 -10.32 -33.50 -22.70
N ASN A 170 -11.52 -33.69 -23.27
CA ASN A 170 -11.71 -33.76 -24.72
C ASN A 170 -11.55 -32.40 -25.44
N GLY A 171 -11.25 -31.31 -24.72
CA GLY A 171 -10.99 -29.98 -25.26
C GLY A 171 -12.23 -29.15 -25.60
N THR A 172 -13.44 -29.59 -25.26
CA THR A 172 -14.69 -28.86 -25.57
C THR A 172 -14.64 -27.41 -25.06
N THR A 173 -14.17 -27.19 -23.83
CA THR A 173 -14.05 -25.85 -23.22
C THR A 173 -13.16 -24.95 -24.05
N LEU A 174 -11.92 -25.37 -24.29
CA LEU A 174 -10.96 -24.61 -25.09
C LEU A 174 -11.43 -24.37 -26.53
N GLN A 175 -12.09 -25.33 -27.18
CA GLN A 175 -12.66 -25.14 -28.51
C GLN A 175 -13.71 -24.02 -28.54
N MET A 176 -14.57 -23.96 -27.52
CA MET A 176 -15.55 -22.89 -27.39
C MET A 176 -14.90 -21.53 -27.14
N LEU A 177 -13.85 -21.48 -26.31
CA LEU A 177 -13.09 -20.27 -26.04
C LEU A 177 -12.34 -19.76 -27.28
N VAL A 178 -11.63 -20.62 -28.01
CA VAL A 178 -10.92 -20.25 -29.25
C VAL A 178 -11.91 -19.78 -30.33
N LYS A 179 -13.11 -20.39 -30.40
CA LYS A 179 -14.16 -19.92 -31.30
C LYS A 179 -14.69 -18.52 -30.93
N ALA A 180 -14.80 -18.22 -29.63
CA ALA A 180 -15.23 -16.92 -29.14
C ALA A 180 -14.14 -15.84 -29.24
N PHE A 181 -12.87 -16.25 -29.10
CA PHE A 181 -11.68 -15.39 -29.11
C PHE A 181 -10.67 -15.89 -30.16
N PRO A 182 -10.89 -15.65 -31.47
CA PRO A 182 -10.11 -16.26 -32.55
C PRO A 182 -8.63 -15.87 -32.62
N TRP A 183 -8.18 -14.92 -31.81
CA TRP A 183 -6.76 -14.55 -31.68
C TRP A 183 -5.98 -15.46 -30.73
N ILE A 184 -6.67 -16.32 -29.98
CA ILE A 184 -6.06 -17.26 -29.03
C ILE A 184 -5.69 -18.55 -29.76
N GLN A 185 -4.43 -18.95 -29.63
CA GLN A 185 -3.97 -20.30 -29.94
C GLN A 185 -4.09 -21.17 -28.67
N GLY A 186 -4.92 -22.20 -28.74
CA GLY A 186 -5.19 -23.09 -27.60
C GLY A 186 -4.24 -24.29 -27.51
N ILE A 187 -3.84 -24.63 -26.30
CA ILE A 187 -3.19 -25.90 -25.93
C ILE A 187 -4.14 -26.66 -25.00
N ASN A 188 -4.80 -27.71 -25.48
CA ASN A 188 -5.55 -28.62 -24.60
C ASN A 188 -4.57 -29.60 -23.96
N PHE A 189 -4.40 -29.52 -22.65
CA PHE A 189 -3.42 -30.30 -21.89
C PHE A 189 -4.10 -31.23 -20.89
N ASP A 190 -3.93 -32.52 -21.08
CA ASP A 190 -4.47 -33.58 -20.21
C ASP A 190 -3.60 -34.84 -20.30
N LEU A 191 -3.95 -35.90 -19.59
CA LEU A 191 -3.27 -37.19 -19.65
C LEU A 191 -3.23 -37.72 -21.09
N PRO A 192 -2.13 -38.40 -21.50
CA PRO A 192 -1.97 -38.90 -22.87
C PRO A 192 -3.13 -39.77 -23.37
N CYS A 193 -3.74 -40.59 -22.50
CA CYS A 193 -4.88 -41.42 -22.87
C CYS A 193 -6.14 -40.61 -23.17
N VAL A 194 -6.36 -39.49 -22.49
CA VAL A 194 -7.54 -38.61 -22.64
C VAL A 194 -7.42 -37.83 -23.94
N VAL A 195 -6.31 -37.12 -24.14
CA VAL A 195 -6.12 -36.30 -25.35
C VAL A 195 -5.99 -37.12 -26.63
N SER A 196 -5.59 -38.40 -26.56
CA SER A 196 -5.44 -39.25 -27.74
C SER A 196 -6.74 -39.54 -28.50
N VAL A 197 -7.89 -39.38 -27.83
CA VAL A 197 -9.22 -39.59 -28.40
C VAL A 197 -10.01 -38.28 -28.53
N ALA A 198 -9.39 -37.14 -28.21
CA ALA A 198 -10.02 -35.83 -28.34
C ALA A 198 -10.25 -35.47 -29.82
N PRO A 199 -11.40 -34.87 -30.16
CA PRO A 199 -11.70 -34.47 -31.53
C PRO A 199 -10.81 -33.30 -31.96
N GLU A 200 -10.22 -33.42 -33.15
CA GLU A 200 -9.46 -32.35 -33.79
C GLU A 200 -10.29 -31.08 -33.97
N SER A 201 -9.70 -29.92 -33.69
CA SER A 201 -10.31 -28.61 -33.88
C SER A 201 -9.28 -27.57 -34.35
N GLU A 202 -9.71 -26.70 -35.26
CA GLU A 202 -8.89 -25.57 -35.69
C GLU A 202 -8.55 -24.66 -34.50
N GLY A 203 -7.30 -24.21 -34.43
CA GLY A 203 -6.80 -23.33 -33.35
C GLY A 203 -6.52 -24.03 -32.01
N VAL A 204 -6.77 -25.34 -31.87
CA VAL A 204 -6.49 -26.12 -30.65
C VAL A 204 -5.46 -27.19 -30.93
N LYS A 205 -4.42 -27.27 -30.09
CA LYS A 205 -3.42 -28.34 -30.12
C LYS A 205 -3.58 -29.23 -28.88
N HIS A 206 -3.75 -30.53 -29.10
CA HIS A 206 -3.78 -31.53 -28.03
C HIS A 206 -2.36 -31.91 -27.59
N VAL A 207 -2.09 -31.86 -26.29
CA VAL A 207 -0.78 -32.18 -25.68
C VAL A 207 -1.00 -33.10 -24.49
N GLY A 208 -0.38 -34.27 -24.52
CA GLY A 208 -0.44 -35.25 -23.43
C GLY A 208 0.64 -35.00 -22.38
N GLY A 209 0.28 -35.01 -21.10
CA GLY A 209 1.23 -34.94 -19.99
C GLY A 209 0.54 -35.00 -18.62
N ASP A 210 1.30 -34.77 -17.56
CA ASP A 210 0.82 -34.74 -16.18
C ASP A 210 1.07 -33.34 -15.59
N PHE A 211 0.00 -32.67 -15.15
CA PHE A 211 0.08 -31.33 -14.56
C PHE A 211 0.74 -31.29 -13.19
N PHE A 212 0.92 -32.44 -12.52
CA PHE A 212 1.75 -32.54 -11.32
C PHE A 212 3.25 -32.50 -11.65
N GLU A 213 3.63 -32.82 -12.89
CA GLU A 213 5.02 -32.76 -13.34
C GLU A 213 5.35 -31.42 -14.02
N SER A 214 4.54 -30.98 -14.98
CA SER A 214 4.75 -29.70 -15.67
C SER A 214 3.53 -29.28 -16.49
N VAL A 215 3.42 -27.98 -16.78
CA VAL A 215 2.39 -27.42 -17.66
C VAL A 215 3.06 -26.81 -18.91
N PRO A 216 2.50 -27.01 -20.13
CA PRO A 216 3.02 -26.38 -21.34
C PRO A 216 3.03 -24.85 -21.25
N LYS A 217 4.12 -24.25 -21.74
CA LYS A 217 4.30 -22.80 -21.71
C LYS A 217 3.23 -22.06 -22.53
N ALA A 218 2.66 -21.01 -21.95
CA ALA A 218 1.62 -20.17 -22.56
C ALA A 218 1.59 -18.76 -21.92
N ASP A 219 0.81 -17.83 -22.49
CA ASP A 219 0.59 -16.49 -21.91
C ASP A 219 -0.35 -16.56 -20.69
N ALA A 220 -1.27 -17.53 -20.68
CA ALA A 220 -2.19 -17.77 -19.58
C ALA A 220 -2.47 -19.28 -19.40
N ALA A 221 -2.73 -19.67 -18.16
CA ALA A 221 -3.21 -21.00 -17.79
C ALA A 221 -4.69 -20.92 -17.38
N PHE A 222 -5.50 -21.86 -17.87
CA PHE A 222 -6.92 -21.97 -17.61
C PHE A 222 -7.21 -23.33 -16.96
N LEU A 223 -7.99 -23.33 -15.87
CA LEU A 223 -8.46 -24.53 -15.18
C LEU A 223 -9.96 -24.42 -14.93
N MET A 224 -10.72 -25.45 -15.25
CA MET A 224 -12.16 -25.51 -14.99
C MET A 224 -12.52 -26.91 -14.49
N TRP A 225 -13.08 -27.01 -13.29
CA TRP A 225 -13.36 -28.29 -12.62
C TRP A 225 -12.14 -29.20 -12.51
N VAL A 226 -11.04 -28.65 -12.01
CA VAL A 226 -9.79 -29.39 -11.81
C VAL A 226 -9.34 -29.28 -10.37
N LEU A 227 -9.29 -28.08 -9.82
CA LEU A 227 -8.73 -27.85 -8.49
C LEU A 227 -9.68 -28.34 -7.39
N HIS A 228 -10.97 -28.50 -7.67
CA HIS A 228 -11.92 -29.06 -6.70
C HIS A 228 -11.70 -30.54 -6.40
N ASP A 229 -10.96 -31.27 -7.24
CA ASP A 229 -10.69 -32.71 -7.06
C ASP A 229 -9.60 -33.00 -6.02
N TRP A 230 -8.85 -31.97 -5.66
CA TRP A 230 -7.58 -32.09 -4.93
C TRP A 230 -7.60 -31.37 -3.60
N ASN A 231 -6.75 -31.80 -2.67
CA ASN A 231 -6.51 -31.06 -1.42
C ASN A 231 -5.72 -29.77 -1.68
N ASP A 232 -5.47 -29.00 -0.61
CA ASP A 232 -4.81 -27.70 -0.72
C ASP A 232 -3.34 -27.85 -1.13
N GLU A 233 -2.61 -28.85 -0.62
CA GLU A 233 -1.21 -29.10 -0.99
C GLU A 233 -1.05 -29.47 -2.47
N GLU A 234 -1.93 -30.34 -2.97
CA GLU A 234 -1.97 -30.75 -4.38
C GLU A 234 -2.37 -29.58 -5.28
N CYS A 235 -3.35 -28.77 -4.86
CA CYS A 235 -3.71 -27.54 -5.59
C CYS A 235 -2.53 -26.59 -5.67
N ILE A 236 -1.81 -26.35 -4.57
CA ILE A 236 -0.63 -25.49 -4.55
C ILE A 236 0.40 -25.98 -5.57
N GLN A 237 0.70 -27.28 -5.59
CA GLN A 237 1.63 -27.87 -6.57
C GLN A 237 1.19 -27.66 -8.03
N ILE A 238 -0.10 -27.88 -8.33
CA ILE A 238 -0.65 -27.66 -9.68
C ILE A 238 -0.50 -26.19 -10.07
N LEU A 239 -0.81 -25.29 -9.15
CA LEU A 239 -0.76 -23.85 -9.38
C LEU A 239 0.67 -23.32 -9.51
N GLU A 240 1.64 -23.88 -8.79
CA GLU A 240 3.07 -23.60 -8.98
C GLU A 240 3.52 -23.99 -10.38
N ASN A 241 3.15 -25.19 -10.85
CA ASN A 241 3.45 -25.62 -12.22
C ASN A 241 2.79 -24.73 -13.28
N CYS A 242 1.56 -24.27 -13.02
CA CYS A 242 0.90 -23.28 -13.87
C CYS A 242 1.67 -21.94 -13.88
N LYS A 243 2.11 -21.47 -12.71
CA LYS A 243 2.91 -20.24 -12.59
C LYS A 243 4.23 -20.33 -13.37
N GLU A 244 4.92 -21.46 -13.31
CA GLU A 244 6.15 -21.68 -14.09
C GLU A 244 5.91 -21.71 -15.61
N ALA A 245 4.73 -22.14 -16.04
CA ALA A 245 4.35 -22.19 -17.45
C ALA A 245 3.97 -20.83 -18.04
N ILE A 246 3.51 -19.90 -17.21
CA ILE A 246 3.08 -18.56 -17.63
C ILE A 246 4.31 -17.73 -18.04
N GLN A 247 4.43 -17.39 -19.33
CA GLN A 247 5.66 -16.84 -19.91
C GLN A 247 5.82 -15.32 -19.82
N SER A 248 4.77 -14.59 -19.46
CA SER A 248 4.75 -13.13 -19.57
C SER A 248 4.58 -12.45 -18.22
N ASP A 249 5.19 -11.28 -18.07
CA ASP A 249 5.04 -10.41 -16.89
C ASP A 249 3.58 -9.99 -16.64
N ASN A 250 2.74 -10.06 -17.68
CA ASN A 250 1.29 -9.79 -17.63
C ASN A 250 0.44 -11.07 -17.72
N GLY A 251 1.06 -12.22 -17.52
CA GLY A 251 0.40 -13.51 -17.67
C GLY A 251 -0.58 -13.76 -16.52
N LYS A 252 -1.63 -14.51 -16.81
CA LYS A 252 -2.76 -14.69 -15.89
C LYS A 252 -3.05 -16.17 -15.69
N LEU A 253 -3.42 -16.50 -14.46
CA LEU A 253 -4.06 -17.75 -14.11
C LEU A 253 -5.57 -17.51 -14.05
N ILE A 254 -6.34 -18.30 -14.78
CA ILE A 254 -7.80 -18.21 -14.86
C ILE A 254 -8.37 -19.53 -14.35
N ILE A 255 -9.06 -19.49 -13.22
CA ILE A 255 -9.71 -20.66 -12.61
C ILE A 255 -11.23 -20.46 -12.69
N VAL A 256 -11.96 -21.52 -13.04
CA VAL A 256 -13.42 -21.53 -13.12
C VAL A 256 -13.96 -22.66 -12.26
N GLU A 257 -14.30 -22.32 -11.01
CA GLU A 257 -14.65 -23.28 -9.95
C GLU A 257 -15.81 -22.74 -9.11
N ALA A 258 -16.47 -23.60 -8.34
CA ALA A 258 -17.45 -23.12 -7.36
C ALA A 258 -16.76 -22.43 -6.18
N VAL A 259 -17.43 -21.41 -5.64
CA VAL A 259 -16.98 -20.70 -4.43
C VAL A 259 -18.09 -20.72 -3.40
N VAL A 260 -17.83 -21.34 -2.25
CA VAL A 260 -18.86 -21.58 -1.22
C VAL A 260 -18.90 -20.44 -0.21
N GLY A 261 -20.10 -20.10 0.27
CA GLY A 261 -20.31 -19.15 1.36
C GLY A 261 -20.26 -17.66 0.98
N GLU A 262 -20.43 -17.30 -0.30
CA GLU A 262 -20.16 -15.94 -0.77
C GLU A 262 -21.29 -14.91 -0.66
N GLU A 263 -22.57 -15.23 -0.44
CA GLU A 263 -23.58 -14.16 -0.30
C GLU A 263 -24.93 -14.60 0.27
N LYS A 264 -25.56 -13.77 1.12
CA LYS A 264 -26.94 -14.00 1.58
C LYS A 264 -27.92 -13.74 0.43
N GLY A 265 -28.60 -14.77 -0.04
CA GLY A 265 -29.63 -14.67 -1.08
C GLY A 265 -29.21 -15.20 -2.45
N ASP A 266 -28.04 -15.83 -2.56
CA ASP A 266 -27.63 -16.56 -3.76
C ASP A 266 -28.55 -17.77 -4.02
N LYS A 267 -29.12 -17.82 -5.23
CA LYS A 267 -30.01 -18.92 -5.64
C LYS A 267 -29.26 -20.23 -5.91
N LEU A 268 -27.93 -20.19 -6.05
CA LEU A 268 -27.08 -21.34 -6.36
C LEU A 268 -26.30 -21.87 -5.16
N GLU A 269 -26.40 -21.23 -3.98
CA GLU A 269 -25.70 -21.65 -2.75
C GLU A 269 -25.95 -23.13 -2.44
N PHE A 270 -27.21 -23.58 -2.51
CA PHE A 270 -27.56 -24.98 -2.28
C PHE A 270 -26.89 -25.93 -3.28
N VAL A 271 -26.70 -25.51 -4.53
CA VAL A 271 -26.05 -26.33 -5.56
C VAL A 271 -24.55 -26.45 -5.28
N ARG A 272 -23.90 -25.36 -4.87
CA ARG A 272 -22.47 -25.34 -4.50
C ARG A 272 -22.19 -26.24 -3.29
N LEU A 273 -23.07 -26.20 -2.27
CA LEU A 273 -22.99 -27.10 -1.12
C LEU A 273 -23.21 -28.57 -1.50
N MET A 274 -24.11 -28.85 -2.45
CA MET A 274 -24.29 -30.19 -2.97
C MET A 274 -23.04 -30.70 -3.70
N LEU A 275 -22.36 -29.84 -4.46
CA LEU A 275 -21.10 -30.19 -5.13
C LEU A 275 -19.97 -30.49 -4.15
N ASP A 276 -19.88 -29.77 -3.03
CA ASP A 276 -18.92 -30.10 -1.99
C ASP A 276 -19.11 -31.54 -1.46
N MET A 277 -20.37 -31.95 -1.30
CA MET A 277 -20.69 -33.33 -0.92
C MET A 277 -20.38 -34.34 -2.04
N VAL A 278 -20.53 -33.95 -3.32
CA VAL A 278 -20.11 -34.76 -4.47
C VAL A 278 -18.60 -34.96 -4.42
N MET A 279 -17.82 -33.90 -4.21
CA MET A 279 -16.36 -33.99 -4.11
C MET A 279 -15.93 -34.90 -2.94
N MET A 280 -16.55 -34.74 -1.77
CA MET A 280 -16.32 -35.63 -0.62
C MET A 280 -16.67 -37.10 -0.92
N SER A 281 -17.68 -37.35 -1.75
CA SER A 281 -18.11 -38.71 -2.10
C SER A 281 -17.27 -39.35 -3.20
N HIS A 282 -16.74 -38.57 -4.14
CA HIS A 282 -16.18 -39.11 -5.38
C HIS A 282 -14.66 -39.03 -5.46
N THR A 283 -14.03 -38.13 -4.70
CA THR A 283 -12.60 -37.86 -4.76
C THR A 283 -11.91 -38.25 -3.45
N ASN A 284 -10.57 -38.30 -3.46
CA ASN A 284 -9.81 -38.67 -2.26
C ASN A 284 -9.75 -37.56 -1.21
N ALA A 285 -9.62 -36.31 -1.66
CA ALA A 285 -9.47 -35.16 -0.79
C ALA A 285 -10.01 -33.86 -1.39
N GLY A 286 -10.75 -33.94 -2.50
CA GLY A 286 -11.38 -32.81 -3.14
C GLY A 286 -12.45 -32.16 -2.29
N LYS A 287 -12.62 -30.85 -2.49
CA LYS A 287 -13.57 -30.00 -1.78
C LYS A 287 -13.87 -28.76 -2.61
N GLU A 288 -15.04 -28.18 -2.38
CA GLU A 288 -15.34 -26.83 -2.85
C GLU A 288 -14.84 -25.82 -1.83
N ARG A 289 -14.15 -24.77 -2.30
CA ARG A 289 -13.44 -23.82 -1.42
C ARG A 289 -14.23 -22.55 -1.18
N THR A 290 -14.12 -22.03 0.03
CA THR A 290 -14.57 -20.66 0.34
C THR A 290 -13.61 -19.63 -0.26
N SER A 291 -14.05 -18.37 -0.36
CA SER A 291 -13.22 -17.24 -0.81
C SER A 291 -11.88 -17.13 -0.06
N LYS A 292 -11.88 -17.44 1.26
CA LYS A 292 -10.67 -17.42 2.10
C LYS A 292 -9.75 -18.61 1.87
N GLU A 293 -10.29 -19.77 1.53
CA GLU A 293 -9.48 -20.95 1.18
C GLU A 293 -8.85 -20.78 -0.20
N TRP A 294 -9.57 -20.18 -1.15
CA TRP A 294 -9.00 -19.76 -2.43
C TRP A 294 -7.87 -18.75 -2.23
N GLU A 295 -8.05 -17.75 -1.35
CA GLU A 295 -6.99 -16.81 -0.98
C GLU A 295 -5.73 -17.52 -0.48
N TYR A 296 -5.90 -18.49 0.43
CA TYR A 296 -4.81 -19.26 1.00
C TYR A 296 -4.03 -20.03 -0.08
N VAL A 297 -4.73 -20.87 -0.85
CA VAL A 297 -4.11 -21.71 -1.88
C VAL A 297 -3.40 -20.88 -2.96
N LEU A 298 -3.99 -19.77 -3.39
CA LEU A 298 -3.37 -18.87 -4.37
C LEU A 298 -2.12 -18.17 -3.82
N LYS A 299 -2.14 -17.71 -2.57
CA LYS A 299 -1.00 -17.05 -1.93
C LYS A 299 0.17 -18.01 -1.73
N GLU A 300 -0.10 -19.21 -1.23
CA GLU A 300 0.94 -20.23 -1.03
C GLU A 300 1.57 -20.66 -2.37
N ALA A 301 0.79 -20.74 -3.45
CA ALA A 301 1.31 -20.97 -4.80
C ALA A 301 2.02 -19.73 -5.42
N GLY A 302 2.10 -18.62 -4.69
CA GLY A 302 2.84 -17.42 -5.06
C GLY A 302 2.16 -16.52 -6.08
N PHE A 303 0.82 -16.45 -6.07
CA PHE A 303 0.02 -15.42 -6.76
C PHE A 303 -0.26 -14.26 -5.80
N GLY A 304 0.15 -13.05 -6.19
CA GLY A 304 0.16 -11.88 -5.29
C GLY A 304 -1.13 -11.08 -5.29
N SER A 305 -1.94 -11.22 -6.33
CA SER A 305 -3.26 -10.62 -6.44
C SER A 305 -4.22 -11.56 -7.13
N TYR A 306 -5.49 -11.51 -6.72
CA TYR A 306 -6.55 -12.26 -7.37
C TYR A 306 -7.88 -11.51 -7.28
N THR A 307 -8.80 -11.85 -8.16
CA THR A 307 -10.19 -11.39 -8.13
C THR A 307 -11.12 -12.57 -8.33
N ILE A 308 -12.25 -12.60 -7.63
CA ILE A 308 -13.31 -13.60 -7.79
C ILE A 308 -14.54 -12.89 -8.36
N LYS A 309 -15.04 -13.37 -9.51
CA LYS A 309 -16.18 -12.78 -10.22
C LYS A 309 -17.29 -13.82 -10.39
N PRO A 310 -18.48 -13.61 -9.79
CA PRO A 310 -19.66 -14.41 -10.11
C PRO A 310 -20.11 -14.18 -11.56
N ILE A 311 -20.35 -15.26 -12.31
CA ILE A 311 -20.76 -15.20 -13.74
C ILE A 311 -22.22 -15.63 -13.97
N GLY A 312 -23.02 -15.69 -12.90
CA GLY A 312 -24.40 -16.18 -12.95
C GLY A 312 -24.52 -17.68 -13.29
N ALA A 313 -23.46 -18.44 -12.99
CA ALA A 313 -23.39 -19.90 -13.03
C ALA A 313 -22.99 -20.43 -11.65
N VAL A 314 -22.92 -21.76 -11.51
CA VAL A 314 -22.47 -22.38 -10.26
C VAL A 314 -21.04 -21.98 -9.95
N GLN A 315 -20.22 -21.88 -10.99
CA GLN A 315 -18.85 -21.41 -10.94
C GLN A 315 -18.75 -19.90 -10.83
N SER A 316 -17.66 -19.46 -10.22
CA SER A 316 -17.12 -18.12 -10.33
C SER A 316 -15.83 -18.17 -11.15
N VAL A 317 -15.48 -17.05 -11.79
CA VAL A 317 -14.18 -16.90 -12.46
C VAL A 317 -13.22 -16.25 -11.48
N ILE A 318 -12.13 -16.94 -11.18
CA ILE A 318 -11.05 -16.46 -10.33
C ILE A 318 -9.86 -16.14 -11.24
N VAL A 319 -9.45 -14.88 -11.26
CA VAL A 319 -8.29 -14.43 -12.04
C VAL A 319 -7.19 -14.06 -11.07
N ALA A 320 -6.07 -14.77 -11.13
CA ALA A 320 -4.90 -14.54 -10.30
C ALA A 320 -3.70 -14.14 -11.16
N SER A 321 -2.88 -13.24 -10.64
CA SER A 321 -1.64 -12.79 -11.27
C SER A 321 -0.43 -13.16 -10.41
N PRO A 322 0.69 -13.60 -11.00
CA PRO A 322 1.91 -13.89 -10.24
C PRO A 322 2.33 -12.69 -9.37
N LEU A 323 3.00 -12.94 -8.24
CA LEU A 323 3.67 -11.88 -7.46
C LEU A 323 4.66 -11.10 -8.36
N MET A 324 4.26 -9.93 -8.86
CA MET A 324 5.20 -8.90 -9.28
C MET A 324 5.70 -8.14 -8.04
N SER A 325 6.88 -7.52 -8.12
CA SER A 325 7.44 -6.66 -7.05
C SER A 325 6.33 -5.82 -6.41
N THR A 326 6.26 -5.86 -5.08
CA THR A 326 5.12 -5.30 -4.32
C THR A 326 4.91 -3.81 -4.64
N GLU A 327 3.70 -3.28 -4.47
CA GLU A 327 3.45 -1.83 -4.57
C GLU A 327 4.39 -1.05 -3.63
N GLU A 328 4.76 -1.66 -2.50
CA GLU A 328 5.80 -1.20 -1.59
C GLU A 328 7.18 -1.13 -2.25
N ASP A 329 7.62 -2.14 -3.01
CA ASP A 329 8.89 -2.14 -3.75
C ASP A 329 8.93 -1.04 -4.81
N VAL A 330 7.81 -0.84 -5.52
CA VAL A 330 7.68 0.25 -6.51
C VAL A 330 7.78 1.60 -5.84
N GLN A 331 7.05 1.79 -4.73
CA GLN A 331 7.08 3.02 -3.95
C GLN A 331 8.47 3.28 -3.36
N ALA A 332 9.16 2.25 -2.84
CA ALA A 332 10.54 2.33 -2.37
C ALA A 332 11.49 2.72 -3.51
N GLY A 333 11.28 2.15 -4.71
CA GLY A 333 12.03 2.49 -5.92
C GLY A 333 11.90 3.96 -6.34
N VAL A 334 10.76 4.60 -6.07
CA VAL A 334 10.55 6.04 -6.28
C VAL A 334 11.12 6.87 -5.13
N GLU A 335 10.86 6.44 -3.89
CA GLU A 335 11.22 7.17 -2.67
C GLU A 335 12.74 7.28 -2.48
N ILE A 336 13.51 6.25 -2.84
CA ILE A 336 14.97 6.25 -2.70
C ILE A 336 15.64 7.41 -3.44
N TRP A 337 15.05 7.90 -4.54
CA TRP A 337 15.56 9.05 -5.30
C TRP A 337 15.55 10.35 -4.49
N LYS A 338 14.65 10.49 -3.51
CA LYS A 338 14.64 11.65 -2.58
C LYS A 338 15.94 11.71 -1.77
N TYR A 339 16.54 10.57 -1.44
CA TYR A 339 17.79 10.50 -0.68
C TYR A 339 19.01 10.61 -1.58
N VAL A 340 18.98 10.00 -2.78
CA VAL A 340 20.06 10.13 -3.78
C VAL A 340 20.30 11.59 -4.16
N PHE A 341 19.23 12.36 -4.36
CA PHE A 341 19.29 13.78 -4.74
C PHE A 341 18.87 14.73 -3.61
N GLY A 342 18.91 14.28 -2.35
CA GLY A 342 18.41 15.05 -1.19
C GLY A 342 19.09 16.41 -1.00
N PHE A 343 20.36 16.54 -1.41
CA PHE A 343 21.10 17.80 -1.35
C PHE A 343 20.61 18.85 -2.37
N THR A 344 19.97 18.44 -3.47
CA THR A 344 19.63 19.35 -4.58
C THR A 344 18.71 20.48 -4.15
N GLY A 345 17.72 20.21 -3.29
CA GLY A 345 16.80 21.25 -2.80
C GLY A 345 17.53 22.37 -2.06
N MET A 346 18.37 22.02 -1.09
CA MET A 346 19.17 22.98 -0.32
C MET A 346 20.12 23.78 -1.23
N ALA A 347 20.79 23.11 -2.17
CA ALA A 347 21.71 23.78 -3.09
C ALA A 347 21.03 24.79 -4.01
N VAL A 348 19.85 24.45 -4.54
CA VAL A 348 19.07 25.36 -5.41
C VAL A 348 18.54 26.55 -4.62
N VAL A 349 18.05 26.34 -3.39
CA VAL A 349 17.59 27.43 -2.52
C VAL A 349 18.74 28.34 -2.10
N LYS A 350 19.90 27.78 -1.72
CA LYS A 350 21.13 28.53 -1.49
C LYS A 350 21.48 29.40 -2.70
N CYS A 351 21.49 28.82 -3.89
CA CYS A 351 21.77 29.54 -5.13
C CYS A 351 20.76 30.69 -5.37
N ALA A 352 19.48 30.49 -5.06
CA ALA A 352 18.47 31.54 -5.18
C ALA A 352 18.71 32.72 -4.23
N ILE A 353 19.18 32.45 -2.99
CA ILE A 353 19.58 33.48 -2.02
C ILE A 353 20.87 34.17 -2.48
N GLU A 354 21.84 33.42 -2.99
CA GLU A 354 23.13 33.96 -3.49
C GLU A 354 22.94 34.90 -4.68
N LEU A 355 22.02 34.54 -5.58
CA LEU A 355 21.65 35.31 -6.77
C LEU A 355 20.61 36.40 -6.51
N GLU A 356 20.09 36.54 -5.29
CA GLU A 356 19.10 37.56 -4.91
C GLU A 356 17.82 37.50 -5.79
N ILE A 357 17.37 36.28 -6.11
CA ILE A 357 16.17 36.06 -6.95
C ILE A 357 14.93 36.65 -6.27
N ALA A 358 14.80 36.45 -4.96
CA ALA A 358 13.65 36.93 -4.20
C ALA A 358 13.61 38.47 -4.21
N GLU A 359 14.75 39.13 -4.04
CA GLU A 359 14.87 40.58 -4.06
C GLU A 359 14.56 41.17 -5.44
N ALA A 360 15.02 40.53 -6.53
CA ALA A 360 14.71 40.99 -7.87
C ALA A 360 13.21 40.96 -8.17
N ILE A 361 12.51 39.92 -7.70
CA ILE A 361 11.04 39.79 -7.86
C ILE A 361 10.30 40.77 -6.93
N GLU A 362 10.77 40.95 -5.68
CA GLU A 362 10.15 41.88 -4.73
C GLU A 362 10.22 43.33 -5.21
N ASN A 363 11.30 43.71 -5.89
CA ASN A 363 11.49 45.05 -6.44
C ASN A 363 10.82 45.27 -7.81
N HIS A 364 10.18 44.25 -8.38
CA HIS A 364 9.50 44.33 -9.66
C HIS A 364 7.99 44.57 -9.49
N GLU A 365 7.41 45.43 -10.34
CA GLU A 365 5.97 45.66 -10.33
C GLU A 365 5.22 44.54 -11.07
N GLY A 366 4.58 43.65 -10.32
CA GLY A 366 3.79 42.54 -10.87
C GLY A 366 4.62 41.33 -11.31
N PRO A 367 4.01 40.35 -12.02
CA PRO A 367 4.71 39.14 -12.46
C PRO A 367 5.93 39.44 -13.33
N MET A 368 7.11 38.95 -12.92
CA MET A 368 8.38 39.22 -13.59
C MET A 368 8.71 38.13 -14.61
N ALA A 369 8.85 38.46 -15.89
CA ALA A 369 9.16 37.46 -16.92
C ALA A 369 10.60 36.91 -16.75
N LEU A 370 10.84 35.68 -17.21
CA LEU A 370 12.18 35.06 -17.16
C LEU A 370 13.27 35.93 -17.82
N SER A 371 12.97 36.58 -18.94
CA SER A 371 13.91 37.46 -19.63
C SER A 371 14.28 38.70 -18.81
N GLU A 372 13.33 39.26 -18.07
CA GLU A 372 13.52 40.43 -17.22
C GLU A 372 14.31 40.05 -15.97
N LEU A 373 13.96 38.93 -15.34
CA LEU A 373 14.69 38.38 -14.21
C LEU A 373 16.14 38.04 -14.59
N SER A 374 16.34 37.37 -15.73
CA SER A 374 17.66 37.06 -16.27
C SER A 374 18.50 38.32 -16.52
N SER A 375 17.90 39.36 -17.12
CA SER A 375 18.58 40.64 -17.35
C SER A 375 18.91 41.36 -16.05
N THR A 376 18.02 41.32 -15.06
CA THR A 376 18.19 41.98 -13.76
C THR A 376 19.33 41.34 -12.96
N LEU A 377 19.38 40.00 -12.96
CA LEU A 377 20.37 39.22 -12.21
C LEU A 377 21.68 38.98 -12.97
N GLY A 378 21.78 39.36 -14.25
CA GLY A 378 22.92 39.05 -15.10
C GLY A 378 23.14 37.54 -15.33
N CYS A 379 22.07 36.73 -15.25
CA CYS A 379 22.13 35.28 -15.35
C CYS A 379 21.82 34.78 -16.76
N VAL A 380 22.39 33.63 -17.15
CA VAL A 380 22.06 32.99 -18.44
C VAL A 380 20.61 32.47 -18.39
N PRO A 381 19.71 32.87 -19.33
CA PRO A 381 18.29 32.51 -19.28
C PRO A 381 18.01 31.02 -19.13
N PHE A 382 18.72 30.17 -19.88
CA PHE A 382 18.53 28.72 -19.86
C PHE A 382 18.85 28.07 -18.50
N SER A 383 19.89 28.56 -17.81
CA SER A 383 20.27 28.04 -16.49
C SER A 383 19.30 28.52 -15.42
N LEU A 384 18.91 29.81 -15.50
CA LEU A 384 17.94 30.40 -14.59
C LEU A 384 16.56 29.76 -14.73
N ASP A 385 16.11 29.43 -15.94
CA ASP A 385 14.86 28.69 -16.19
C ASP A 385 14.80 27.38 -15.41
N ARG A 386 15.89 26.59 -15.43
CA ARG A 386 15.95 25.31 -14.72
C ARG A 386 15.86 25.49 -13.19
N ILE A 387 16.48 26.54 -12.66
CA ILE A 387 16.41 26.92 -11.24
C ILE A 387 14.99 27.35 -10.89
N MET A 388 14.40 28.25 -11.67
CA MET A 388 13.04 28.74 -11.44
C MET A 388 12.01 27.63 -11.56
N ARG A 389 12.13 26.72 -12.53
CA ARG A 389 11.26 25.54 -12.65
C ARG A 389 11.30 24.67 -11.41
N PHE A 390 12.48 24.45 -10.83
CA PHE A 390 12.62 23.72 -9.56
C PHE A 390 11.95 24.47 -8.41
N LEU A 391 12.22 25.77 -8.26
CA LEU A 391 11.67 26.60 -7.19
C LEU A 391 10.15 26.77 -7.29
N VAL A 392 9.59 26.84 -8.50
CA VAL A 392 8.14 26.86 -8.74
C VAL A 392 7.51 25.52 -8.40
N HIS A 393 8.12 24.41 -8.81
CA HIS A 393 7.64 23.07 -8.46
C HIS A 393 7.63 22.84 -6.94
N HIS A 394 8.62 23.37 -6.23
CA HIS A 394 8.71 23.34 -4.76
C HIS A 394 7.97 24.51 -4.07
N HIS A 395 7.12 25.24 -4.81
CA HIS A 395 6.24 26.29 -4.29
C HIS A 395 6.92 27.51 -3.63
N PHE A 396 8.21 27.73 -3.89
CA PHE A 396 8.87 28.99 -3.52
C PHE A 396 8.29 30.14 -4.34
N PHE A 397 8.11 29.96 -5.64
CA PHE A 397 7.48 30.95 -6.52
C PHE A 397 6.27 30.35 -7.23
N LYS A 398 5.41 31.18 -7.81
CA LYS A 398 4.34 30.73 -8.70
C LYS A 398 4.37 31.51 -10.01
N GLU A 399 3.85 30.91 -11.06
CA GLU A 399 3.72 31.54 -12.37
C GLU A 399 2.35 32.20 -12.52
N GLU A 400 2.35 33.44 -12.97
CA GLU A 400 1.17 34.23 -13.30
C GLU A 400 1.36 34.93 -14.66
N PRO A 401 0.29 35.17 -15.43
CA PRO A 401 0.41 35.84 -16.72
C PRO A 401 0.82 37.31 -16.54
N THR A 402 1.85 37.72 -17.28
CA THR A 402 2.27 39.12 -17.41
C THR A 402 1.26 39.92 -18.25
N ILE A 403 1.42 41.25 -18.27
CA ILE A 403 0.63 42.15 -19.15
C ILE A 403 0.78 41.77 -20.64
N GLN A 404 1.91 41.15 -21.01
CA GLN A 404 2.22 40.72 -22.36
C GLN A 404 1.72 39.28 -22.66
N GLY A 405 1.07 38.63 -21.69
CA GLY A 405 0.52 37.27 -21.82
C GLY A 405 1.54 36.13 -21.69
N THR A 406 2.78 36.44 -21.31
CA THR A 406 3.83 35.43 -21.02
C THR A 406 3.75 35.00 -19.55
N ALA A 407 4.34 33.84 -19.20
CA ALA A 407 4.46 33.44 -17.80
C ALA A 407 5.50 34.32 -17.08
N GLY A 408 5.09 34.93 -15.98
CA GLY A 408 5.95 35.70 -15.07
C GLY A 408 5.92 35.12 -13.66
N TYR A 409 7.01 35.29 -12.92
CA TYR A 409 7.15 34.76 -11.57
C TYR A 409 6.70 35.79 -10.54
N VAL A 410 5.98 35.31 -9.51
CA VAL A 410 5.62 36.10 -8.33
C VAL A 410 5.90 35.32 -7.05
N HIS A 411 5.98 36.06 -5.94
CA HIS A 411 6.20 35.48 -4.61
C HIS A 411 5.08 34.55 -4.16
N THR A 412 5.48 33.56 -3.36
CA THR A 412 4.62 32.89 -2.38
C THR A 412 5.10 33.30 -0.98
N SER A 413 4.37 32.90 0.08
CA SER A 413 4.84 33.11 1.46
C SER A 413 6.20 32.43 1.73
N LEU A 414 6.55 31.37 0.99
CA LEU A 414 7.79 30.62 1.18
C LEU A 414 9.00 31.34 0.57
N SER A 415 8.91 31.89 -0.66
CA SER A 415 10.03 32.67 -1.22
C SER A 415 10.31 33.96 -0.46
N ARG A 416 9.32 34.55 0.22
CA ARG A 416 9.56 35.72 1.08
C ARG A 416 10.49 35.41 2.25
N ARG A 417 10.58 34.15 2.69
CA ARG A 417 11.56 33.70 3.68
C ARG A 417 13.00 33.70 3.15
N LEU A 418 13.21 33.79 1.83
CA LEU A 418 14.54 33.81 1.20
C LEU A 418 15.15 35.21 1.09
N LEU A 419 14.37 36.27 1.32
CA LEU A 419 14.87 37.64 1.31
C LEU A 419 15.98 37.78 2.37
N ARG A 420 17.12 38.38 2.03
CA ARG A 420 18.26 38.59 2.95
C ARG A 420 17.96 39.58 4.08
N GLN A 421 16.88 40.36 3.94
CA GLN A 421 16.45 41.35 4.91
C GLN A 421 15.00 41.09 5.29
N GLY A 422 14.66 41.39 6.55
CA GLY A 422 13.31 41.27 7.08
C GLY A 422 13.23 40.46 8.37
N GLU A 423 12.19 40.73 9.16
CA GLU A 423 11.93 40.02 10.42
C GLU A 423 11.67 38.52 10.19
N ASP A 424 11.10 38.19 9.03
CA ASP A 424 10.66 36.85 8.68
C ASP A 424 11.68 36.03 7.87
N SER A 425 12.86 36.60 7.58
CA SER A 425 13.90 35.96 6.77
C SER A 425 14.44 34.68 7.43
N MET A 426 14.83 33.72 6.60
CA MET A 426 15.60 32.51 6.93
C MET A 426 16.90 32.41 6.12
N ALA A 427 17.26 33.45 5.37
CA ALA A 427 18.38 33.42 4.43
C ALA A 427 19.72 33.10 5.12
N ASP A 428 20.04 33.82 6.20
CA ASP A 428 21.30 33.63 6.94
C ASP A 428 21.42 32.22 7.53
N TYR A 429 20.30 31.68 8.04
CA TYR A 429 20.27 30.31 8.58
C TYR A 429 20.50 29.26 7.49
N ILE A 430 19.87 29.41 6.32
CA ILE A 430 20.09 28.52 5.17
C ILE A 430 21.54 28.63 4.67
N LEU A 431 22.12 29.82 4.66
CA LEU A 431 23.52 30.02 4.25
C LEU A 431 24.52 29.38 5.22
N LEU A 432 24.26 29.41 6.53
CA LEU A 432 25.06 28.71 7.53
C LEU A 432 25.02 27.19 7.30
N GLU A 433 23.82 26.60 7.30
CA GLU A 433 23.63 25.14 7.20
C GLU A 433 24.14 24.57 5.87
N SER A 434 24.07 25.37 4.80
CA SER A 434 24.57 25.01 3.46
C SER A 434 26.03 25.45 3.22
N SER A 435 26.72 25.96 4.23
CA SER A 435 28.12 26.35 4.12
C SER A 435 29.04 25.12 4.01
N PRO A 436 30.17 25.19 3.28
CA PRO A 436 31.12 24.08 3.24
C PRO A 436 31.59 23.62 4.62
N VAL A 437 31.71 24.55 5.57
CA VAL A 437 32.12 24.26 6.95
C VAL A 437 31.08 23.39 7.66
N MET A 438 29.79 23.71 7.53
CA MET A 438 28.71 22.94 8.18
C MET A 438 28.34 21.66 7.41
N LEU A 439 28.65 21.58 6.11
CA LEU A 439 28.43 20.36 5.32
C LEU A 439 29.50 19.29 5.56
N ALA A 440 30.76 19.68 5.81
CA ALA A 440 31.86 18.73 5.97
C ALA A 440 31.66 17.68 7.10
N PRO A 441 31.16 18.05 8.31
CA PRO A 441 30.92 17.10 9.40
C PRO A 441 29.96 15.96 9.05
N TRP A 442 28.97 16.20 8.19
CA TRP A 442 28.01 15.16 7.77
C TRP A 442 28.67 13.97 7.06
N HIS A 443 29.81 14.18 6.40
CA HIS A 443 30.60 13.10 5.80
C HIS A 443 31.25 12.18 6.85
N HIS A 444 31.33 12.61 8.11
CA HIS A 444 31.90 11.88 9.23
C HIS A 444 30.84 11.31 10.20
N LEU A 445 29.55 11.39 9.85
CA LEU A 445 28.47 10.89 10.71
C LEU A 445 28.58 9.37 10.97
N SER A 446 28.94 8.60 9.94
CA SER A 446 29.11 7.14 10.06
C SER A 446 30.27 6.76 10.99
N SER A 447 31.32 7.57 11.08
CA SER A 447 32.41 7.37 12.05
C SER A 447 31.97 7.73 13.46
N ARG A 448 31.18 8.80 13.62
CA ARG A 448 30.68 9.27 14.92
C ARG A 448 29.86 8.22 15.66
N VAL A 449 29.01 7.48 14.96
CA VAL A 449 28.12 6.46 15.57
C VAL A 449 28.82 5.16 15.96
N ARG A 450 30.11 4.98 15.62
CA ARG A 450 30.87 3.79 16.02
C ARG A 450 31.27 3.89 17.50
N ILE A 451 31.45 2.73 18.15
CA ILE A 451 31.82 2.61 19.58
C ILE A 451 33.04 3.46 19.96
N ASN A 452 34.01 3.62 19.06
CA ASN A 452 35.21 4.46 19.23
C ASN A 452 35.25 5.64 18.24
N GLY A 453 34.08 6.18 17.88
CA GLY A 453 33.96 7.30 16.97
C GLY A 453 34.45 8.62 17.56
N THR A 454 34.97 9.51 16.71
CA THR A 454 35.31 10.90 17.08
C THR A 454 34.12 11.82 16.78
N ALA A 455 34.11 13.02 17.37
CA ALA A 455 33.14 14.05 17.00
C ALA A 455 33.25 14.36 15.49
N ALA A 456 32.10 14.48 14.82
CA ALA A 456 32.06 14.65 13.36
C ALA A 456 32.66 15.99 12.92
N PHE A 457 32.38 17.07 13.64
CA PHE A 457 32.96 18.39 13.35
C PHE A 457 34.48 18.42 13.55
N GLU A 458 34.96 17.87 14.67
CA GLU A 458 36.40 17.75 14.95
C GLU A 458 37.13 16.88 13.93
N ALA A 459 36.49 15.80 13.45
CA ALA A 459 37.06 14.96 12.40
C ALA A 459 37.22 15.71 11.06
N ALA A 460 36.31 16.65 10.75
CA ALA A 460 36.35 17.44 9.54
C ALA A 460 37.36 18.60 9.62
N HIS A 461 37.45 19.26 10.79
CA HIS A 461 38.13 20.56 10.93
C HIS A 461 39.29 20.60 11.93
N GLY A 462 39.49 19.53 12.71
CA GLY A 462 40.59 19.39 13.68
C GLY A 462 40.37 20.10 15.03
N ALA A 463 39.21 20.72 15.25
CA ALA A 463 38.80 21.35 16.50
C ALA A 463 37.26 21.25 16.64
N ASP A 464 36.73 21.44 17.86
CA ASP A 464 35.28 21.59 18.04
C ASP A 464 34.75 22.89 17.41
N LEU A 465 33.44 22.97 17.23
CA LEU A 465 32.74 24.08 16.57
C LEU A 465 33.13 25.45 17.15
N TRP A 466 33.18 25.57 18.48
CA TRP A 466 33.39 26.85 19.15
C TRP A 466 34.84 27.29 19.07
N ASN A 467 35.79 26.37 19.27
CA ASN A 467 37.21 26.67 19.06
C ASN A 467 37.52 27.00 17.59
N TYR A 468 36.87 26.32 16.63
CA TYR A 468 37.00 26.64 15.21
C TYR A 468 36.42 28.02 14.90
N ALA A 469 35.23 28.36 15.40
CA ALA A 469 34.60 29.66 15.19
C ALA A 469 35.45 30.80 15.77
N ALA A 470 35.98 30.63 16.99
CA ALA A 470 36.88 31.60 17.62
C ALA A 470 38.16 31.85 16.80
N ALA A 471 38.69 30.80 16.14
CA ALA A 471 39.84 30.91 15.25
C ALA A 471 39.50 31.49 13.87
N ASN A 472 38.22 31.53 13.48
CA ASN A 472 37.74 31.94 12.15
C ASN A 472 36.65 33.03 12.26
N PRO A 473 37.01 34.32 12.47
CA PRO A 473 36.04 35.39 12.71
C PRO A 473 34.99 35.57 11.61
N ALA A 474 35.34 35.31 10.35
CA ALA A 474 34.39 35.37 9.24
C ALA A 474 33.30 34.30 9.35
N PHE A 475 33.66 33.09 9.80
CA PHE A 475 32.71 32.01 10.04
C PHE A 475 31.89 32.25 11.32
N ASN A 476 32.52 32.77 12.38
CA ASN A 476 31.81 33.18 13.60
C ASN A 476 30.68 34.18 13.27
N LYS A 477 30.97 35.16 12.42
CA LYS A 477 29.96 36.13 11.97
C LYS A 477 28.78 35.45 11.27
N VAL A 478 29.02 34.43 10.45
CA VAL A 478 27.95 33.68 9.77
C VAL A 478 27.08 32.93 10.80
N ILE A 479 27.69 32.36 11.84
CA ILE A 479 26.94 31.77 12.97
C ILE A 479 26.10 32.85 13.67
N ASP A 480 26.69 33.99 14.00
CA ASP A 480 26.00 35.08 14.70
C ASP A 480 24.80 35.61 13.91
N ASP A 481 24.96 35.81 12.59
CA ASP A 481 23.90 36.27 11.70
C ASP A 481 22.77 35.23 11.62
N ALA A 482 23.10 33.94 11.51
CA ALA A 482 22.14 32.84 11.48
C ALA A 482 21.40 32.64 12.81
N MET A 483 22.09 32.72 13.95
CA MET A 483 21.45 32.64 15.26
C MET A 483 20.55 33.84 15.52
N ALA A 484 20.97 35.04 15.11
CA ALA A 484 20.10 36.22 15.13
C ALA A 484 18.86 36.02 14.25
N CYS A 485 19.01 35.41 13.07
CA CYS A 485 17.92 35.07 12.16
C CYS A 485 16.85 34.20 12.82
N ASP A 486 17.24 33.08 13.41
CA ASP A 486 16.34 32.17 14.14
C ASP A 486 15.73 32.86 15.38
N ALA A 487 16.52 33.64 16.12
CA ALA A 487 16.05 34.39 17.29
C ALA A 487 14.94 35.40 16.94
N ARG A 488 14.99 36.05 15.76
CA ARG A 488 13.92 36.99 15.35
C ARG A 488 12.56 36.29 15.24
N LEU A 489 12.55 35.08 14.68
CA LEU A 489 11.34 34.29 14.47
C LEU A 489 10.83 33.68 15.77
N ALA A 490 11.70 32.96 16.48
CA ALA A 490 11.33 32.25 17.70
C ALA A 490 10.85 33.23 18.79
N MET A 491 11.54 34.35 18.99
CA MET A 491 11.14 35.32 20.01
C MET A 491 9.82 36.00 19.70
N SER A 492 9.50 36.25 18.43
CA SER A 492 8.18 36.78 18.05
C SER A 492 7.07 35.81 18.45
N ALA A 493 7.23 34.52 18.15
CA ALA A 493 6.26 33.49 18.54
C ALA A 493 6.14 33.32 20.06
N ILE A 494 7.26 33.41 20.80
CA ILE A 494 7.31 33.28 22.26
C ILE A 494 6.65 34.48 22.95
N ILE A 495 6.93 35.71 22.50
CA ILE A 495 6.32 36.91 23.06
C ILE A 495 4.80 36.90 22.83
N GLU A 496 4.34 36.42 21.68
CA GLU A 496 2.90 36.27 21.41
C GLU A 496 2.24 35.14 22.23
N SER A 497 2.90 33.99 22.35
CA SER A 497 2.30 32.78 22.93
C SER A 497 2.45 32.70 24.46
N CYS A 498 3.55 33.23 25.00
CA CYS A 498 3.97 33.08 26.39
C CYS A 498 4.44 34.42 27.04
N PRO A 499 3.75 35.56 26.86
CA PRO A 499 4.23 36.85 27.39
C PRO A 499 4.38 36.85 28.91
N LYS A 500 3.54 36.09 29.62
CA LYS A 500 3.54 35.98 31.09
C LYS A 500 4.82 35.40 31.68
N VAL A 501 5.65 34.74 30.86
CA VAL A 501 6.96 34.25 31.28
C VAL A 501 7.87 35.42 31.67
N PHE A 502 7.60 36.64 31.24
CA PHE A 502 8.40 37.83 31.58
C PHE A 502 7.77 38.72 32.67
N ASP A 503 6.59 38.34 33.20
CA ASP A 503 5.89 39.13 34.21
C ASP A 503 6.67 39.21 35.53
N GLY A 504 6.75 40.42 36.10
CA GLY A 504 7.36 40.65 37.41
C GLY A 504 8.89 40.70 37.44
N LEU A 505 9.56 40.46 36.32
CA LEU A 505 11.02 40.57 36.19
C LEU A 505 11.45 42.04 36.12
N LYS A 506 12.50 42.42 36.85
CA LYS A 506 13.16 43.74 36.69
C LYS A 506 14.51 43.61 36.00
N THR A 507 15.22 42.52 36.25
CA THR A 507 16.52 42.22 35.63
C THR A 507 16.51 40.84 34.99
N LEU A 508 17.03 40.71 33.78
CA LEU A 508 17.13 39.46 33.05
C LEU A 508 18.54 39.30 32.47
N VAL A 509 19.19 38.16 32.73
CA VAL A 509 20.47 37.82 32.08
C VAL A 509 20.22 36.80 30.97
N ASP A 510 20.64 37.10 29.75
CA ASP A 510 20.64 36.20 28.59
C ASP A 510 22.01 35.52 28.51
N VAL A 511 22.08 34.23 28.83
CA VAL A 511 23.33 33.45 28.91
C VAL A 511 23.54 32.75 27.57
N GLY A 512 24.70 33.00 26.95
CA GLY A 512 24.94 32.62 25.55
C GLY A 512 24.14 33.49 24.57
N GLY A 513 23.85 34.74 24.95
CA GLY A 513 22.96 35.63 24.19
C GLY A 513 23.55 36.17 22.89
N GLY A 514 24.80 35.82 22.55
CA GLY A 514 25.46 36.16 21.31
C GLY A 514 25.55 37.67 21.10
N ASN A 515 25.06 38.14 19.96
CA ASN A 515 24.98 39.57 19.64
C ASN A 515 23.82 40.32 20.32
N GLY A 516 23.06 39.67 21.21
CA GLY A 516 21.98 40.25 22.00
C GLY A 516 20.65 40.41 21.26
N THR A 517 20.48 39.76 20.10
CA THR A 517 19.24 39.87 19.30
C THR A 517 17.99 39.41 20.05
N ALA A 518 18.08 38.26 20.75
CA ALA A 518 16.95 37.72 21.51
C ALA A 518 16.58 38.64 22.68
N LEU A 519 17.54 38.98 23.53
CA LEU A 519 17.34 39.92 24.64
C LEU A 519 16.86 41.30 24.18
N GLY A 520 17.37 41.84 23.08
CA GLY A 520 16.91 43.11 22.52
C GLY A 520 15.44 43.08 22.12
N LYS A 521 14.93 41.95 21.60
CA LYS A 521 13.49 41.76 21.35
C LYS A 521 12.68 41.72 22.64
N ILE A 522 13.19 41.03 23.66
CA ILE A 522 12.54 40.95 24.98
C ILE A 522 12.43 42.34 25.60
N VAL A 523 13.52 43.10 25.69
CA VAL A 523 13.53 44.44 26.29
C VAL A 523 12.66 45.42 25.49
N LYS A 524 12.62 45.30 24.16
CA LYS A 524 11.71 46.10 23.33
C LYS A 524 10.24 45.81 23.61
N ALA A 525 9.88 44.54 23.83
CA ALA A 525 8.50 44.13 24.14
C ALA A 525 8.12 44.41 25.60
N PHE A 526 9.09 44.35 26.51
CA PHE A 526 8.92 44.52 27.95
C PHE A 526 9.92 45.57 28.50
N PRO A 527 9.69 46.88 28.24
CA PRO A 527 10.68 47.94 28.49
C PRO A 527 11.03 48.19 29.97
N TRP A 528 10.32 47.54 30.91
CA TRP A 528 10.63 47.60 32.33
C TRP A 528 11.74 46.62 32.76
N ILE A 529 12.18 45.74 31.86
CA ILE A 529 13.25 44.77 32.11
C ILE A 529 14.60 45.38 31.73
N GLU A 530 15.53 45.43 32.68
CA GLU A 530 16.94 45.70 32.42
C GLU A 530 17.66 44.40 32.02
N GLY A 531 18.14 44.36 30.79
CA GLY A 531 18.80 43.19 30.20
C GLY A 531 20.31 43.16 30.45
N ILE A 532 20.86 41.97 30.70
CA ILE A 532 22.30 41.68 30.68
C ILE A 532 22.55 40.63 29.59
N ASN A 533 23.15 41.03 28.47
CA ASN A 533 23.62 40.07 27.46
C ASN A 533 24.97 39.50 27.92
N PHE A 534 25.01 38.20 28.22
CA PHE A 534 26.17 37.53 28.76
C PHE A 534 26.67 36.44 27.81
N ASP A 535 27.88 36.63 27.28
CA ASP A 535 28.54 35.68 26.38
C ASP A 535 30.06 35.76 26.55
N LEU A 536 30.82 34.98 25.78
CA LEU A 536 32.28 35.03 25.76
C LEU A 536 32.77 36.45 25.43
N PRO A 537 33.89 36.91 26.02
CA PRO A 537 34.38 38.27 25.84
C PRO A 537 34.55 38.72 24.38
N HIS A 538 34.95 37.82 23.49
CA HIS A 538 35.14 38.15 22.08
C HIS A 538 33.81 38.35 21.33
N VAL A 539 32.75 37.65 21.72
CA VAL A 539 31.41 37.74 21.10
C VAL A 539 30.74 39.06 21.47
N VAL A 540 30.65 39.39 22.76
CA VAL A 540 30.01 40.63 23.22
C VAL A 540 30.78 41.89 22.82
N SER A 541 32.09 41.79 22.54
CA SER A 541 32.92 42.95 22.16
C SER A 541 32.52 43.59 20.83
N VAL A 542 31.84 42.83 19.96
CA VAL A 542 31.37 43.27 18.64
C VAL A 542 29.84 43.37 18.57
N ALA A 543 29.15 43.05 19.67
CA ALA A 543 27.70 43.18 19.77
C ALA A 543 27.29 44.65 19.69
N LYS A 544 26.18 44.93 18.99
CA LYS A 544 25.66 46.29 18.87
C LYS A 544 25.07 46.76 20.20
N GLU A 545 25.25 48.04 20.52
CA GLU A 545 24.58 48.65 21.66
C GLU A 545 23.05 48.63 21.45
N CYS A 546 22.32 48.22 22.48
CA CYS A 546 20.87 48.19 22.51
C CYS A 546 20.39 48.87 23.80
N GLU A 547 19.46 49.81 23.68
CA GLU A 547 18.92 50.53 24.83
C GLU A 547 18.27 49.56 25.82
N GLY A 548 18.63 49.68 27.10
CA GLY A 548 18.17 48.76 28.15
C GLY A 548 18.91 47.42 28.21
N VAL A 549 19.94 47.18 27.38
CA VAL A 549 20.77 45.97 27.40
C VAL A 549 22.23 46.30 27.69
N LYS A 550 22.78 45.66 28.73
CA LYS A 550 24.20 45.73 29.09
C LYS A 550 24.96 44.53 28.57
N GLN A 551 26.06 44.76 27.85
CA GLN A 551 26.97 43.72 27.37
C GLN A 551 27.96 43.31 28.47
N VAL A 552 28.07 42.01 28.76
CA VAL A 552 28.99 41.48 29.80
C VAL A 552 29.71 40.24 29.27
N GLY A 553 31.04 40.30 29.25
CA GLY A 553 31.88 39.17 28.83
C GLY A 553 32.21 38.24 29.99
N GLY A 554 32.09 36.93 29.81
CA GLY A 554 32.53 35.93 30.78
C GLY A 554 32.32 34.49 30.31
N ASP A 555 32.50 33.54 31.22
CA ASP A 555 32.28 32.11 30.97
C ASP A 555 31.15 31.60 31.88
N MET A 556 30.12 31.00 31.28
CA MET A 556 28.95 30.46 31.98
C MET A 556 29.28 29.25 32.87
N PHE A 557 30.39 28.55 32.63
CA PHE A 557 30.86 27.47 33.50
C PHE A 557 31.48 28.00 34.79
N ASP A 558 31.97 29.24 34.80
CA ASP A 558 32.61 29.88 35.95
C ASP A 558 31.58 30.63 36.81
N SER A 559 30.93 31.64 36.22
CA SER A 559 29.97 32.50 36.93
C SER A 559 29.00 33.20 35.97
N ILE A 560 27.75 33.38 36.41
CA ILE A 560 26.72 34.12 35.66
C ILE A 560 26.34 35.39 36.44
N PRO A 561 26.17 36.55 35.78
CA PRO A 561 25.71 37.78 36.43
C PRO A 561 24.37 37.60 37.16
N LYS A 562 24.23 38.21 38.35
CA LYS A 562 23.00 38.13 39.13
C LYS A 562 21.85 38.90 38.46
N ALA A 563 20.68 38.30 38.40
CA ALA A 563 19.44 38.88 37.86
C ALA A 563 18.20 38.24 38.51
N ASP A 564 17.00 38.81 38.30
CA ASP A 564 15.76 38.19 38.78
C ASP A 564 15.46 36.87 38.05
N ALA A 565 15.88 36.75 36.79
CA ALA A 565 15.79 35.52 36.02
C ALA A 565 16.99 35.35 35.07
N VAL A 566 17.23 34.10 34.68
CA VAL A 566 18.17 33.73 33.62
C VAL A 566 17.37 33.29 32.40
N PHE A 567 17.71 33.78 31.23
CA PHE A 567 17.21 33.34 29.93
C PHE A 567 18.32 32.57 29.21
N ILE A 568 17.98 31.42 28.62
CA ILE A 568 18.89 30.59 27.86
C ILE A 568 18.16 30.15 26.60
N MET A 569 18.71 30.45 25.43
CA MET A 569 18.13 30.05 24.15
C MET A 569 19.16 29.31 23.32
N LYS A 570 18.88 28.03 22.99
CA LYS A 570 19.74 27.21 22.12
C LYS A 570 21.21 27.13 22.57
N VAL A 571 21.42 26.89 23.86
CA VAL A 571 22.77 26.75 24.44
C VAL A 571 22.98 25.35 25.01
N LEU A 572 22.05 24.87 25.83
CA LEU A 572 22.12 23.56 26.49
C LEU A 572 22.05 22.39 25.48
N GLN A 573 21.46 22.60 24.31
CA GLN A 573 21.48 21.66 23.19
C GLN A 573 22.91 21.32 22.72
N ASP A 574 23.90 22.20 22.96
CA ASP A 574 25.28 21.99 22.49
C ASP A 574 26.10 21.10 23.44
N TRP A 575 25.55 20.80 24.62
CA TRP A 575 26.24 20.15 25.72
C TRP A 575 25.58 18.84 26.13
N ASN A 576 26.37 17.93 26.68
CA ASN A 576 25.85 16.73 27.33
C ASN A 576 25.10 17.06 28.64
N ASN A 577 24.50 16.05 29.25
CA ASN A 577 23.74 16.23 30.49
C ASN A 577 24.57 16.75 31.67
N ASP A 578 25.79 16.26 31.86
CA ASP A 578 26.65 16.67 32.98
C ASP A 578 27.03 18.15 32.88
N ASP A 579 27.40 18.60 31.68
CA ASP A 579 27.72 19.99 31.40
C ASP A 579 26.48 20.89 31.49
N CYS A 580 25.31 20.43 31.02
CA CYS A 580 24.06 21.15 31.24
C CYS A 580 23.73 21.32 32.73
N ILE A 581 23.89 20.26 33.53
CA ILE A 581 23.68 20.32 34.99
C ILE A 581 24.63 21.33 35.63
N ARG A 582 25.89 21.40 35.18
CA ARG A 582 26.86 22.41 35.66
C ARG A 582 26.42 23.83 35.31
N ILE A 583 26.02 24.08 34.07
CA ILE A 583 25.53 25.39 33.62
C ILE A 583 24.27 25.78 34.41
N LEU A 584 23.32 24.87 34.55
CA LEU A 584 22.06 25.11 35.25
C LEU A 584 22.26 25.38 36.75
N LYS A 585 23.24 24.73 37.40
CA LYS A 585 23.66 25.08 38.77
C LYS A 585 24.17 26.52 38.87
N LYS A 586 24.94 26.99 37.89
CA LYS A 586 25.38 28.39 37.81
C LYS A 586 24.21 29.35 37.57
N CYS A 587 23.23 28.94 36.77
CA CYS A 587 22.02 29.72 36.57
C CYS A 587 21.23 29.84 37.87
N LYS A 588 21.11 28.74 38.64
CA LYS A 588 20.48 28.72 39.96
C LYS A 588 21.20 29.65 40.95
N GLU A 589 22.54 29.65 40.97
CA GLU A 589 23.34 30.55 41.81
C GLU A 589 23.13 32.05 41.48
N ALA A 590 22.73 32.37 40.24
CA ALA A 590 22.58 33.72 39.75
C ALA A 590 21.19 34.35 40.02
N ILE A 591 20.20 33.55 40.43
CA ILE A 591 18.80 33.99 40.65
C ILE A 591 18.41 33.95 42.14
N PRO A 592 17.41 34.75 42.58
CA PRO A 592 16.88 34.67 43.95
C PRO A 592 16.19 33.34 44.23
N GLU A 593 16.42 32.74 45.41
CA GLU A 593 15.81 31.45 45.80
C GLU A 593 14.29 31.51 45.96
N ASP A 594 13.72 32.66 46.33
CA ASP A 594 12.31 32.81 46.70
C ASP A 594 11.38 33.14 45.53
N LYS A 595 11.92 33.71 44.45
CA LYS A 595 11.14 34.23 43.31
C LYS A 595 11.83 34.13 41.95
N GLY A 596 13.07 33.64 41.91
CA GLY A 596 13.84 33.55 40.68
C GLY A 596 13.36 32.41 39.78
N LYS A 597 13.72 32.48 38.50
CA LYS A 597 13.51 31.37 37.56
C LYS A 597 14.52 31.34 36.43
N VAL A 598 14.67 30.18 35.82
CA VAL A 598 15.39 30.01 34.55
C VAL A 598 14.37 29.77 33.44
N ILE A 599 14.48 30.53 32.37
CA ILE A 599 13.65 30.46 31.17
C ILE A 599 14.52 29.86 30.07
N ILE A 600 14.21 28.65 29.64
CA ILE A 600 14.97 27.92 28.61
C ILE A 600 14.12 27.85 27.34
N VAL A 601 14.72 28.15 26.19
CA VAL A 601 14.10 28.09 24.87
C VAL A 601 14.88 27.11 24.01
N GLU A 602 14.40 25.87 23.94
CA GLU A 602 15.05 24.77 23.22
C GLU A 602 14.04 23.81 22.60
N THR A 603 14.52 22.95 21.71
CA THR A 603 13.67 21.92 21.11
C THR A 603 13.36 20.84 22.14
N VAL A 604 12.12 20.35 22.14
CA VAL A 604 11.72 19.17 22.93
C VAL A 604 11.23 18.09 21.98
N ILE A 605 11.88 16.92 22.00
CA ILE A 605 11.56 15.79 21.12
C ILE A 605 10.61 14.80 21.81
N GLY A 606 9.80 14.07 21.04
CA GLY A 606 8.90 13.03 21.56
C GLY A 606 7.54 13.52 22.08
N GLU A 607 7.23 14.80 21.94
CA GLU A 607 5.91 15.38 22.27
C GLU A 607 4.97 15.31 21.04
N GLU A 608 4.08 14.31 21.02
CA GLU A 608 2.95 14.07 20.09
C GLU A 608 3.24 13.81 18.58
N LYS A 609 2.76 12.66 18.07
CA LYS A 609 2.94 12.15 16.68
C LYS A 609 2.26 12.95 15.55
N GLN A 610 1.70 14.13 15.85
CA GLN A 610 0.81 14.87 14.94
C GLN A 610 1.18 16.36 14.83
N ASP A 611 2.36 16.74 15.31
CA ASP A 611 2.90 18.09 15.16
C ASP A 611 3.60 18.26 13.80
N SER A 612 3.22 19.29 13.05
CA SER A 612 3.79 19.64 11.75
C SER A 612 5.31 19.93 11.77
N VAL A 613 5.90 20.17 12.95
CA VAL A 613 7.34 20.43 13.11
C VAL A 613 8.14 19.25 13.69
N GLU A 614 7.51 18.12 14.01
CA GLU A 614 8.19 16.96 14.63
C GLU A 614 9.42 16.50 13.82
N PHE A 615 9.26 16.39 12.50
CA PHE A 615 10.36 16.02 11.61
C PHE A 615 11.53 17.02 11.65
N VAL A 616 11.23 18.32 11.83
CA VAL A 616 12.27 19.36 11.96
C VAL A 616 13.03 19.21 13.29
N ARG A 617 12.34 18.86 14.37
CA ARG A 617 12.98 18.61 15.67
C ARG A 617 13.96 17.44 15.61
N LEU A 618 13.60 16.36 14.91
CA LEU A 618 14.49 15.21 14.67
C LEU A 618 15.68 15.58 13.79
N MET A 619 15.49 16.38 12.73
CA MET A 619 16.60 16.88 11.92
C MET A 619 17.58 17.73 12.75
N LYS A 620 17.06 18.53 13.69
CA LYS A 620 17.89 19.36 14.57
C LYS A 620 18.72 18.53 15.56
N ASP A 621 18.18 17.42 16.07
CA ASP A 621 18.96 16.46 16.87
C ASP A 621 20.12 15.85 16.07
N MET A 622 19.85 15.44 14.82
CA MET A 622 20.92 14.95 13.93
C MET A 622 21.96 16.03 13.63
N ALA A 623 21.53 17.29 13.51
CA ALA A 623 22.44 18.42 13.35
C ALA A 623 23.33 18.62 14.59
N MET A 624 22.78 18.53 15.80
CA MET A 624 23.57 18.58 17.04
C MET A 624 24.59 17.45 17.09
N MET A 625 24.21 16.23 16.67
CA MET A 625 25.13 15.09 16.57
C MET A 625 26.26 15.31 15.56
N ALA A 626 25.99 16.01 14.45
CA ALA A 626 26.98 16.31 13.42
C ALA A 626 27.92 17.45 13.83
N PHE A 627 27.39 18.51 14.46
CA PHE A 627 28.11 19.77 14.67
C PHE A 627 28.83 19.85 16.02
N THR A 628 28.32 19.17 17.04
CA THR A 628 28.81 19.31 18.41
C THR A 628 29.49 18.03 18.89
N ASN A 629 30.33 18.16 19.92
CA ASN A 629 31.05 17.01 20.47
C ASN A 629 30.15 16.11 21.32
N SER A 630 29.08 16.65 21.92
CA SER A 630 28.23 15.91 22.87
C SER A 630 26.80 16.45 22.99
N GLY A 631 26.43 17.43 22.17
CA GLY A 631 25.10 18.02 22.16
C GLY A 631 24.04 17.09 21.60
N LYS A 632 22.80 17.40 21.94
CA LYS A 632 21.59 16.68 21.55
C LYS A 632 20.35 17.51 21.86
N GLU A 633 19.26 17.19 21.18
CA GLU A 633 17.94 17.63 21.59
C GLU A 633 17.37 16.66 22.63
N ARG A 634 16.57 17.16 23.57
CA ARG A 634 16.12 16.39 24.75
C ARG A 634 14.62 16.13 24.73
N SER A 635 14.21 14.96 25.24
CA SER A 635 12.79 14.72 25.53
C SER A 635 12.33 15.43 26.81
N SER A 636 11.02 15.47 27.05
CA SER A 636 10.47 16.02 28.30
C SER A 636 11.04 15.29 29.54
N GLU A 637 11.23 13.98 29.48
CA GLU A 637 11.80 13.19 30.59
C GLU A 637 13.28 13.51 30.82
N GLU A 638 14.04 13.74 29.75
CA GLU A 638 15.45 14.13 29.87
C GLU A 638 15.60 15.54 30.43
N TRP A 639 14.70 16.46 30.07
CA TRP A 639 14.63 17.79 30.68
C TRP A 639 14.28 17.72 32.17
N ASP A 640 13.30 16.90 32.57
CA ASP A 640 12.97 16.67 34.00
C ASP A 640 14.20 16.17 34.77
N PHE A 641 14.91 15.17 34.22
CA PHE A 641 16.12 14.65 34.83
C PHE A 641 17.20 15.72 35.02
N VAL A 642 17.55 16.44 33.95
CA VAL A 642 18.63 17.45 33.98
C VAL A 642 18.30 18.60 34.94
N LEU A 643 17.06 19.09 34.93
CA LEU A 643 16.62 20.17 35.83
C LEU A 643 16.59 19.73 37.30
N LYS A 644 16.14 18.51 37.57
CA LYS A 644 16.11 17.96 38.93
C LYS A 644 17.52 17.75 39.50
N GLU A 645 18.44 17.22 38.70
CA GLU A 645 19.84 17.03 39.10
C GLU A 645 20.61 18.36 39.25
N ALA A 646 20.18 19.41 38.53
CA ALA A 646 20.64 20.78 38.74
C ALA A 646 20.04 21.43 40.01
N GLY A 647 19.06 20.77 40.64
CA GLY A 647 18.47 21.17 41.92
C GLY A 647 17.24 22.05 41.81
N PHE A 648 16.56 22.12 40.66
CA PHE A 648 15.30 22.85 40.54
C PHE A 648 14.15 22.04 41.17
N SER A 649 13.27 22.73 41.90
CA SER A 649 12.18 22.10 42.66
C SER A 649 10.97 21.77 41.79
N SER A 650 10.74 22.54 40.73
CA SER A 650 9.67 22.33 39.76
C SER A 650 10.02 22.95 38.42
N HIS A 651 9.39 22.45 37.36
CA HIS A 651 9.50 23.04 36.03
C HIS A 651 8.19 22.87 35.24
N SER A 652 8.02 23.65 34.18
CA SER A 652 6.93 23.49 33.22
C SER A 652 7.44 23.65 31.80
N ILE A 653 7.01 22.78 30.89
CA ILE A 653 7.30 22.85 29.46
C ILE A 653 6.04 23.33 28.74
N LYS A 654 6.18 24.34 27.88
CA LYS A 654 5.10 24.94 27.11
C LYS A 654 5.46 24.93 25.62
N PRO A 655 4.70 24.22 24.77
CA PRO A 655 4.88 24.34 23.33
C PRO A 655 4.48 25.74 22.87
N VAL A 656 5.22 26.29 21.91
CA VAL A 656 4.89 27.55 21.24
C VAL A 656 4.79 27.33 19.74
N ARG A 657 4.30 28.32 18.98
CA ARG A 657 4.22 28.24 17.51
C ARG A 657 5.59 28.40 16.83
N ALA A 658 6.57 27.62 17.28
CA ALA A 658 7.93 27.56 16.79
C ALA A 658 8.49 26.12 16.96
N VAL A 659 9.67 25.87 16.42
CA VAL A 659 10.35 24.57 16.59
C VAL A 659 10.71 24.33 18.07
N GLN A 660 11.07 25.41 18.76
CA GLN A 660 11.42 25.43 20.17
C GLN A 660 10.17 25.40 21.07
N SER A 661 10.35 24.94 22.30
CA SER A 661 9.43 25.05 23.42
C SER A 661 10.02 25.99 24.48
N VAL A 662 9.16 26.52 25.35
CA VAL A 662 9.57 27.34 26.50
C VAL A 662 9.51 26.50 27.76
N ILE A 663 10.62 26.41 28.49
CA ILE A 663 10.73 25.70 29.75
C ILE A 663 11.00 26.72 30.86
N GLU A 664 10.14 26.74 31.88
CA GLU A 664 10.35 27.53 33.09
C GLU A 664 10.80 26.58 34.21
N ALA A 665 11.96 26.83 34.81
CA ALA A 665 12.48 26.08 35.95
C ALA A 665 12.61 26.97 37.18
N PHE A 666 12.14 26.47 38.32
CA PHE A 666 12.07 27.20 39.59
C PHE A 666 12.99 26.57 40.65
N PRO A 667 13.82 27.36 41.34
CA PRO A 667 14.91 26.87 42.20
C PRO A 667 14.46 26.06 43.43
#